data_AF-A0A0D0A130-F1
#
_entry.id   AF-A0A0D0A130-F1
#
_cell.length_a   1.000
_cell.length_b   1.000
_cell.length_c   1.000
_cell.angle_alpha   90.00
_cell.angle_beta   90.00
_cell.angle_gamma   90.00
#
_symmetry.space_group_name_H-M   'P 1'
#
loop_
_entity.id
_entity.type
_entity.pdbx_description
1 polymer ?
#
loop_
_entity_poly.entity_id
_entity_poly.type
_entity_poly.pdbx_seq_one_letter_code
_entity_poly.pdbx_strand_id
1 'polypeptide(L)'
;MISRFRRSLSSSPLSTHQQQSQQSQQGYAPVTVDTHALIDKVLARYSGEFTVFRELLQNSDDAGCDAAEIRFETAAFLRLKPGAVMKTGPPVLPDLKTTNWTFKNLGKPFREEDWDRLPKIASGNPDSQKVGAFSVGFYSLFSVTESPYVSSGDKEMEFSWKNGNQLCYRFGHLPQTATKDPWTTFKMPLREAAPMPSVSEFMQFLASSITFMVHLRDVTVFFDHHCVGQITKSLGRSLVTPIPPELKQSSPEKNMVVKSVQRRRKSFLQLSVMIKTKLMLPPYDSVRPYEAELDLAVFTAQVDVSVDKKLSRELIRCMKKDPPSSLEYSLIYDQRFLHLLKFFTFHHSTPSPKVTELLASSFYGCSTLPLRVLSSVGIREAPDVRMFDSELAKFLKSLPMLSEDVTRDCARFLEKLPEGQKICKITPPDVLQDLRHHALLVDELVVCLRWWINLGRKGTVTNMADLLDAATLRGTGETIHLLSITSFVNPEVLGPHIPPDGPLPLSLIPLGISKYFDYEELISFGWKEFTVVSWLQHISHPDVMSADEKYDFTRSVDWACLVLSTLSRVWPKLSEDIRSESRDVVRNKTCIPTSKGLCSPECSYLPIADSARFHHLDLQIVGHHPRFKVDENMKEFLLFMGVRKNPPIQLLLNQMGDWTMFDLIDYLVRKESSLNSEDLSTLKSSEIFIEDSVRSNEKNTRRRASELYPPIDIFRKLRLPVIEWNGMSDWRDTSPEARLLYRLGLNRFPPLPKIVELCSSSDEGVQETAFVYLCDKLHSQYTDYKPENFRDVDFIPVESEGRTYLRKLGEVYSGTQWKTLGFYVVWDRYSSAPLQQLGVMQHPPASELLDLLEKAPPLDEKTATHWFETLSDNLATSDLTKLSGLPIVPTGPSSASKMLPPAKCHIGQGLQQGLYAKLFIFVDFGTKANRFLSACDSKNQVSIEDIAKVLIENPERFFELAGGYEGFLVELQKLACHRQDISNATLNEMSHNPSLLGVRRKKTEGQAGWDYEYRFLPPRGVTIVDDMDDYQLFYDCLFVAPPGQVLEDFYRSLGCSYLSEAVRWSCNDFHEIPATKTCPKVQSLILERLPFFIQNYADIMPEGATRSNLDHLKVKACKKMVVTKIFVPGNVKRTRDTQAIARREGDFIELWISEAASCDMYE
;
A
#
# COMPACT_ATOMS: atom_id res chain seq x y z
N MET A 1 83.48 73.63 -48.92
CA MET A 1 84.29 73.18 -47.78
C MET A 1 84.56 74.37 -46.84
N ILE A 2 83.48 75.02 -46.42
CA ILE A 2 83.34 76.48 -46.31
C ILE A 2 82.56 76.82 -45.03
N SER A 3 83.08 77.80 -44.26
CA SER A 3 82.43 78.95 -43.62
C SER A 3 81.07 78.87 -42.87
N ARG A 4 81.02 79.66 -41.79
CA ARG A 4 79.97 80.65 -41.43
C ARG A 4 78.65 80.13 -40.83
N PHE A 5 78.28 80.58 -39.63
CA PHE A 5 77.63 81.86 -39.30
C PHE A 5 76.11 81.82 -39.50
N ARG A 6 75.39 82.17 -38.42
CA ARG A 6 74.07 82.85 -38.38
C ARG A 6 72.86 82.22 -39.09
N ARG A 7 71.78 82.08 -38.30
CA ARG A 7 70.41 82.65 -38.46
C ARG A 7 69.46 81.82 -37.54
N SER A 8 68.72 82.31 -36.52
CA SER A 8 67.93 83.54 -36.34
C SER A 8 67.11 83.91 -37.57
N LEU A 9 65.80 84.07 -37.37
CA LEU A 9 64.76 84.54 -38.32
C LEU A 9 64.08 83.37 -39.06
N SER A 10 62.75 83.31 -39.19
CA SER A 10 61.72 84.30 -38.88
C SER A 10 60.35 83.73 -39.23
N SER A 11 59.32 84.40 -38.69
CA SER A 11 58.06 84.75 -39.38
C SER A 11 57.11 83.61 -39.76
N SER A 12 55.99 83.60 -39.03
CA SER A 12 54.60 83.59 -39.52
C SER A 12 54.43 83.68 -41.04
N PRO A 13 53.35 83.07 -41.56
CA PRO A 13 52.22 83.95 -41.83
C PRO A 13 50.88 83.40 -41.33
N LEU A 14 50.05 84.33 -40.85
CA LEU A 14 48.61 84.23 -40.91
C LEU A 14 48.19 83.90 -42.35
N SER A 15 47.18 83.03 -42.50
CA SER A 15 46.05 83.29 -43.42
C SER A 15 45.00 82.18 -43.32
N THR A 16 43.86 82.55 -42.73
CA THR A 16 42.50 82.31 -43.25
C THR A 16 42.10 80.87 -43.61
N HIS A 17 41.33 80.24 -42.73
CA HIS A 17 39.89 80.04 -42.95
C HIS A 17 39.32 79.21 -41.79
N GLN A 18 38.61 79.86 -40.86
CA GLN A 18 37.41 79.31 -40.21
C GLN A 18 36.74 80.40 -39.34
N GLN A 19 36.42 81.53 -39.97
CA GLN A 19 35.23 82.29 -39.64
C GLN A 19 34.21 82.00 -40.73
N GLN A 20 33.30 81.08 -40.43
CA GLN A 20 32.01 80.74 -41.06
C GLN A 20 31.66 79.38 -40.44
N SER A 21 30.68 79.21 -39.56
CA SER A 21 29.48 79.98 -39.30
C SER A 21 28.88 79.53 -37.97
N GLN A 22 28.98 80.35 -36.92
CA GLN A 22 27.96 80.44 -35.88
C GLN A 22 26.85 81.33 -36.44
N GLN A 23 25.81 80.71 -37.00
CA GLN A 23 24.51 81.35 -37.19
C GLN A 23 23.44 80.35 -36.78
N SER A 24 22.68 80.74 -35.77
CA SER A 24 21.40 80.19 -35.34
C SER A 24 20.52 79.75 -36.51
N GLN A 25 20.22 78.45 -36.62
CA GLN A 25 19.11 77.95 -37.42
C GLN A 25 18.08 77.27 -36.53
N GLN A 26 16.96 77.94 -36.31
CA GLN A 26 15.70 77.35 -35.81
C GLN A 26 15.02 76.54 -36.93
N GLY A 27 15.75 75.62 -37.57
CA GLY A 27 15.29 74.79 -38.69
C GLY A 27 15.91 73.40 -38.65
N TYR A 28 15.23 72.42 -39.23
CA TYR A 28 15.71 71.03 -39.30
C TYR A 28 16.97 70.94 -40.17
N ALA A 29 18.07 70.43 -39.61
CA ALA A 29 19.33 70.18 -40.30
C ALA A 29 19.47 68.69 -40.67
N PRO A 30 20.06 68.34 -41.84
CA PRO A 30 20.29 66.95 -42.22
C PRO A 30 21.43 66.32 -41.40
N VAL A 31 21.30 65.04 -41.07
CA VAL A 31 22.38 64.20 -40.51
C VAL A 31 23.42 63.95 -41.62
N THR A 32 24.71 63.92 -41.28
CA THR A 32 25.81 63.95 -42.26
C THR A 32 25.99 62.68 -43.12
N VAL A 33 25.46 61.53 -42.68
CA VAL A 33 25.34 60.29 -43.44
C VAL A 33 24.01 59.67 -43.04
N ASP A 34 23.06 59.55 -43.98
CA ASP A 34 21.63 59.75 -43.67
C ASP A 34 20.68 58.70 -44.25
N THR A 35 21.17 57.74 -45.04
CA THR A 35 20.27 56.77 -45.68
C THR A 35 19.72 55.75 -44.67
N HIS A 36 18.43 55.47 -44.76
CA HIS A 36 17.74 54.42 -43.97
C HIS A 36 18.48 53.08 -44.04
N ALA A 37 18.98 52.72 -45.23
CA ALA A 37 19.76 51.50 -45.47
C ALA A 37 21.08 51.42 -44.69
N LEU A 38 21.72 52.54 -44.37
CA LEU A 38 22.93 52.53 -43.52
C LEU A 38 22.56 52.28 -42.06
N ILE A 39 21.49 52.90 -41.57
CA ILE A 39 21.00 52.67 -40.21
C ILE A 39 20.54 51.21 -40.09
N ASP A 40 19.78 50.67 -41.04
CA ASP A 40 19.39 49.25 -41.05
C ASP A 40 20.60 48.31 -41.06
N LYS A 41 21.66 48.63 -41.81
CA LYS A 41 22.92 47.87 -41.79
C LYS A 41 23.63 47.93 -40.44
N VAL A 42 23.56 49.08 -39.75
CA VAL A 42 24.05 49.20 -38.37
C VAL A 42 23.19 48.33 -37.47
N LEU A 43 21.87 48.46 -37.52
CA LEU A 43 20.92 47.69 -36.70
C LEU A 43 21.04 46.17 -36.90
N ALA A 44 21.32 45.69 -38.12
CA ALA A 44 21.57 44.28 -38.39
C ALA A 44 22.79 43.71 -37.64
N ARG A 45 23.74 44.56 -37.24
CA ARG A 45 24.89 44.18 -36.40
C ARG A 45 24.59 44.29 -34.90
N TYR A 46 23.45 44.85 -34.53
CA TYR A 46 22.96 45.06 -33.17
C TYR A 46 21.68 44.23 -32.90
N SER A 47 21.67 42.95 -33.31
CA SER A 47 20.51 42.04 -33.26
C SER A 47 20.27 41.35 -31.90
N GLY A 48 21.03 41.69 -30.86
CA GLY A 48 20.88 41.09 -29.53
C GLY A 48 19.70 41.65 -28.74
N GLU A 49 19.09 40.84 -27.88
CA GLU A 49 18.06 41.29 -26.94
C GLU A 49 18.57 42.44 -26.04
N PHE A 50 17.68 43.39 -25.75
CA PHE A 50 17.92 44.57 -24.89
C PHE A 50 19.11 45.45 -25.29
N THR A 51 19.60 45.33 -26.52
CA THR A 51 20.78 46.07 -27.01
C THR A 51 20.66 47.57 -26.82
N VAL A 52 19.48 48.17 -27.05
CA VAL A 52 19.23 49.60 -26.81
C VAL A 52 19.59 50.01 -25.37
N PHE A 53 19.18 49.21 -24.39
CA PHE A 53 19.45 49.49 -22.98
C PHE A 53 20.92 49.26 -22.63
N ARG A 54 21.59 48.26 -23.20
CA ARG A 54 23.04 48.07 -23.01
C ARG A 54 23.84 49.30 -23.46
N GLU A 55 23.55 49.80 -24.65
CA GLU A 55 24.22 50.98 -25.21
C GLU A 55 23.91 52.24 -24.39
N LEU A 56 22.66 52.44 -23.97
CA LEU A 56 22.28 53.58 -23.13
C LEU A 56 22.92 53.54 -21.74
N LEU A 57 22.99 52.37 -21.10
CA LEU A 57 23.68 52.21 -19.82
C LEU A 57 25.19 52.44 -19.96
N GLN A 58 25.81 51.94 -21.04
CA GLN A 58 27.22 52.21 -21.32
C GLN A 58 27.49 53.70 -21.56
N ASN A 59 26.64 54.38 -22.35
CA ASN A 59 26.73 55.82 -22.56
C ASN A 59 26.56 56.60 -21.25
N SER A 60 25.72 56.10 -20.34
CA SER A 60 25.52 56.67 -19.01
C SER A 60 26.77 56.50 -18.14
N ASP A 61 27.38 55.31 -18.15
CA ASP A 61 28.63 55.06 -17.43
C ASP A 61 29.78 55.94 -17.95
N ASP A 62 29.91 56.07 -19.28
CA ASP A 62 30.87 56.95 -19.95
C ASP A 62 30.64 58.45 -19.64
N ALA A 63 29.40 58.84 -19.29
CA ALA A 63 29.04 60.18 -18.82
C ALA A 63 29.31 60.39 -17.31
N GLY A 64 29.78 59.34 -16.62
CA GLY A 64 30.02 59.35 -15.19
C GLY A 64 28.73 59.40 -14.37
N CYS A 65 27.67 58.74 -14.83
CA CYS A 65 26.40 58.67 -14.12
C CYS A 65 26.45 57.73 -12.93
N ASP A 66 25.86 58.15 -11.82
CA ASP A 66 25.68 57.29 -10.64
C ASP A 66 24.38 56.48 -10.73
N ALA A 67 23.35 57.05 -11.38
CA ALA A 67 22.03 56.44 -11.48
C ALA A 67 21.40 56.54 -12.89
N ALA A 68 20.59 55.55 -13.24
CA ALA A 68 19.75 55.53 -14.43
C ALA A 68 18.31 55.07 -14.12
N GLU A 69 17.34 55.61 -14.86
CA GLU A 69 15.95 55.19 -14.83
C GLU A 69 15.51 54.69 -16.20
N ILE A 70 14.76 53.58 -16.21
CA ILE A 70 14.13 53.02 -17.40
C ILE A 70 12.63 53.01 -17.15
N ARG A 71 11.87 53.69 -18.01
CA ARG A 71 10.42 53.84 -17.86
C ARG A 71 9.70 53.29 -19.08
N PHE A 72 8.77 52.38 -18.84
CA PHE A 72 7.88 51.80 -19.83
C PHE A 72 6.50 52.43 -19.66
N GLU A 73 6.04 53.23 -20.63
CA GLU A 73 4.90 54.13 -20.46
C GLU A 73 3.76 53.77 -21.43
N THR A 74 2.54 53.64 -20.91
CA THR A 74 1.32 53.37 -21.68
C THR A 74 0.70 54.65 -22.23
N ALA A 75 -0.03 54.54 -23.34
CA ALA A 75 -0.75 55.68 -23.91
C ALA A 75 -1.78 56.28 -22.94
N ALA A 76 -2.37 55.45 -22.06
CA ALA A 76 -3.31 55.92 -21.04
C ALA A 76 -2.60 56.79 -19.98
N PHE A 77 -1.44 56.34 -19.51
CA PHE A 77 -0.63 57.08 -18.53
C PHE A 77 -0.17 58.44 -19.07
N LEU A 78 0.32 58.48 -20.32
CA LEU A 78 0.79 59.73 -20.95
C LEU A 78 -0.31 60.78 -21.15
N ARG A 79 -1.60 60.39 -21.13
CA ARG A 79 -2.75 61.31 -21.24
C ARG A 79 -3.18 61.89 -19.88
N LEU A 80 -2.67 61.37 -18.76
CA LEU A 80 -3.01 61.85 -17.42
C LEU A 80 -2.33 63.20 -17.14
N LYS A 81 -3.06 64.15 -16.53
CA LYS A 81 -2.48 65.42 -16.08
C LYS A 81 -1.53 65.19 -14.89
N PRO A 82 -0.42 65.95 -14.76
CA PRO A 82 0.47 65.86 -13.60
C PRO A 82 -0.33 66.07 -12.30
N GLY A 83 -0.41 65.05 -11.45
CA GLY A 83 -1.15 65.08 -10.18
C GLY A 83 -2.35 64.13 -10.07
N ALA A 84 -2.89 63.60 -11.17
CA ALA A 84 -3.99 62.60 -11.13
C ALA A 84 -3.52 61.14 -10.97
N VAL A 85 -2.20 60.93 -10.82
CA VAL A 85 -1.49 59.66 -11.03
C VAL A 85 -1.72 58.64 -9.89
N MET A 86 -2.18 59.05 -8.70
CA MET A 86 -2.16 58.20 -7.49
C MET A 86 -3.43 57.35 -7.21
N LYS A 87 -4.30 57.06 -8.20
CA LYS A 87 -5.56 56.32 -7.94
C LYS A 87 -5.80 55.05 -8.77
N THR A 88 -4.86 54.62 -9.60
CA THR A 88 -4.97 53.33 -10.31
C THR A 88 -4.24 52.25 -9.51
N GLY A 89 -4.91 51.13 -9.25
CA GLY A 89 -4.31 49.97 -8.56
C GLY A 89 -3.09 49.40 -9.29
N PRO A 90 -2.34 48.48 -8.67
CA PRO A 90 -1.13 47.92 -9.26
C PRO A 90 -1.38 47.27 -10.64
N PRO A 91 -0.44 47.40 -11.60
CA PRO A 91 -0.62 46.91 -12.96
C PRO A 91 -0.58 45.38 -13.02
N VAL A 92 -1.50 44.77 -13.77
CA VAL A 92 -1.45 43.35 -14.14
C VAL A 92 -0.59 43.22 -15.40
N LEU A 93 0.68 42.88 -15.21
CA LEU A 93 1.62 42.53 -16.29
C LEU A 93 1.41 41.06 -16.70
N PRO A 94 1.59 40.65 -17.98
CA PRO A 94 2.38 41.31 -19.03
C PRO A 94 1.60 41.93 -20.21
N ASP A 95 0.26 41.84 -20.26
CA ASP A 95 -0.52 42.11 -21.48
C ASP A 95 -0.75 43.60 -21.82
N LEU A 96 -0.32 44.52 -20.95
CA LEU A 96 -0.44 45.95 -21.18
C LEU A 96 0.65 46.45 -22.14
N LYS A 97 0.22 46.96 -23.31
CA LYS A 97 1.13 47.49 -24.34
C LYS A 97 1.58 48.91 -23.99
N THR A 98 2.89 49.11 -24.02
CA THR A 98 3.56 50.41 -23.88
C THR A 98 3.65 51.09 -25.23
N THR A 99 3.61 52.41 -25.25
CA THR A 99 3.75 53.21 -26.49
C THR A 99 5.00 54.08 -26.48
N ASN A 100 5.57 54.34 -25.29
CA ASN A 100 6.79 55.13 -25.16
C ASN A 100 7.74 54.47 -24.18
N TRP A 101 9.02 54.46 -24.52
CA TRP A 101 10.10 54.16 -23.58
C TRP A 101 10.86 55.44 -23.27
N THR A 102 11.12 55.68 -22.00
CA THR A 102 11.92 56.81 -21.53
C THR A 102 13.11 56.29 -20.75
N PHE A 103 14.32 56.64 -21.17
CA PHE A 103 15.55 56.34 -20.44
C PHE A 103 16.11 57.65 -19.89
N LYS A 104 16.47 57.67 -18.62
CA LYS A 104 17.10 58.82 -17.98
C LYS A 104 18.41 58.41 -17.32
N ASN A 105 19.41 59.27 -17.37
CA ASN A 105 20.65 59.11 -16.62
C ASN A 105 21.06 60.38 -15.89
N LEU A 106 21.51 60.21 -14.65
CA LEU A 106 21.93 61.29 -13.76
C LEU A 106 23.46 61.34 -13.72
N GLY A 107 24.04 62.15 -14.60
CA GLY A 107 25.49 62.38 -14.64
C GLY A 107 25.81 63.71 -15.31
N LYS A 108 26.98 63.81 -15.93
CA LYS A 108 27.41 65.08 -16.54
C LYS A 108 26.45 65.45 -17.70
N PRO A 109 25.92 66.69 -17.73
CA PRO A 109 25.16 67.17 -18.89
C PRO A 109 26.00 67.09 -20.16
N PHE A 110 25.32 66.93 -21.31
CA PHE A 110 25.98 66.87 -22.61
C PHE A 110 26.80 68.13 -22.86
N ARG A 111 28.06 67.93 -23.24
CA ARG A 111 28.94 69.02 -23.66
C ARG A 111 28.65 69.41 -25.10
N GLU A 112 29.18 70.56 -25.54
CA GLU A 112 29.05 70.98 -26.94
C GLU A 112 29.55 69.89 -27.90
N GLU A 113 30.63 69.19 -27.56
CA GLU A 113 31.17 68.14 -28.42
C GLU A 113 30.25 66.90 -28.48
N ASP A 114 29.45 66.64 -27.43
CA ASP A 114 28.48 65.54 -27.43
C ASP A 114 27.30 65.88 -28.34
N TRP A 115 26.79 67.12 -28.27
CA TRP A 115 25.76 67.62 -29.17
C TRP A 115 26.21 67.65 -30.63
N ASP A 116 27.45 68.04 -30.91
CA ASP A 116 28.01 68.07 -32.26
C ASP A 116 28.24 66.68 -32.87
N ARG A 117 28.35 65.64 -32.04
CA ARG A 117 28.58 64.25 -32.47
C ARG A 117 27.29 63.46 -32.68
N LEU A 118 26.24 63.75 -31.90
CA LEU A 118 24.94 63.06 -32.01
C LEU A 118 24.41 62.96 -33.46
N PRO A 119 24.47 64.00 -34.32
CA PRO A 119 24.01 63.93 -35.70
C PRO A 119 25.09 63.47 -36.70
N LYS A 120 26.20 62.87 -36.26
CA LYS A 120 27.31 62.42 -37.12
C LYS A 120 27.58 60.92 -36.96
N ILE A 121 26.99 60.12 -37.85
CA ILE A 121 27.20 58.66 -37.90
C ILE A 121 28.66 58.36 -38.24
N ALA A 122 29.25 57.38 -37.53
CA ALA A 122 30.60 56.87 -37.79
C ALA A 122 31.74 57.89 -37.64
N SER A 123 31.50 59.01 -36.95
CA SER A 123 32.53 60.00 -36.64
C SER A 123 33.53 59.52 -35.57
N GLY A 124 33.18 58.48 -34.81
CA GLY A 124 34.01 57.88 -33.76
C GLY A 124 34.22 58.82 -32.56
N ASN A 125 34.44 58.24 -31.37
CA ASN A 125 34.89 59.02 -30.23
C ASN A 125 36.43 58.95 -30.18
N PRO A 126 37.19 60.06 -30.27
CA PRO A 126 38.65 59.99 -30.26
C PRO A 126 39.22 59.61 -28.87
N ASP A 127 38.39 59.60 -27.83
CA ASP A 127 38.80 59.23 -26.48
C ASP A 127 39.11 57.71 -26.40
N SER A 128 40.39 57.41 -26.14
CA SER A 128 40.90 56.05 -25.98
C SER A 128 40.36 55.31 -24.73
N GLN A 129 39.82 56.05 -23.75
CA GLN A 129 39.25 55.45 -22.54
C GLN A 129 37.78 55.04 -22.69
N LYS A 130 37.10 55.49 -23.76
CA LYS A 130 35.70 55.17 -24.01
C LYS A 130 35.56 53.93 -24.89
N VAL A 131 34.59 53.08 -24.59
CA VAL A 131 34.48 51.74 -25.20
C VAL A 131 33.92 51.80 -26.64
N GLY A 132 33.03 52.74 -26.96
CA GLY A 132 32.37 52.83 -28.27
C GLY A 132 33.29 53.31 -29.41
N ALA A 133 33.50 52.48 -30.44
CA ALA A 133 34.44 52.76 -31.54
C ALA A 133 33.94 53.78 -32.57
N PHE A 134 32.67 53.69 -33.00
CA PHE A 134 32.14 54.46 -34.13
C PHE A 134 31.02 55.45 -33.76
N SER A 135 30.76 55.66 -32.47
CA SER A 135 29.65 56.53 -31.98
C SER A 135 28.28 56.17 -32.57
N VAL A 136 28.08 54.89 -32.93
CA VAL A 136 26.84 54.40 -33.54
C VAL A 136 25.84 53.84 -32.52
N GLY A 137 26.24 53.69 -31.25
CA GLY A 137 25.37 53.14 -30.19
C GLY A 137 24.09 53.94 -29.97
N PHE A 138 24.11 55.27 -30.13
CA PHE A 138 22.90 56.09 -30.12
C PHE A 138 21.91 55.71 -31.22
N TYR A 139 22.40 55.28 -32.39
CA TYR A 139 21.53 54.89 -33.49
C TYR A 139 20.83 53.54 -33.28
N SER A 140 21.18 52.78 -32.22
CA SER A 140 20.39 51.62 -31.83
C SER A 140 18.97 52.00 -31.41
N LEU A 141 18.72 53.24 -30.98
CA LEU A 141 17.39 53.72 -30.62
C LEU A 141 16.40 53.58 -31.80
N PHE A 142 16.90 53.71 -33.04
CA PHE A 142 16.08 53.51 -34.24
C PHE A 142 15.61 52.05 -34.43
N SER A 143 16.06 51.09 -33.63
CA SER A 143 15.46 49.75 -33.66
C SER A 143 14.04 49.72 -33.07
N VAL A 144 13.69 50.71 -32.24
CA VAL A 144 12.40 50.77 -31.53
C VAL A 144 11.59 52.04 -31.81
N THR A 145 12.22 53.14 -32.25
CA THR A 145 11.55 54.43 -32.52
C THR A 145 11.92 55.00 -33.89
N GLU A 146 11.02 55.77 -34.52
CA GLU A 146 11.36 56.60 -35.70
C GLU A 146 11.79 58.03 -35.36
N SER A 147 11.51 58.49 -34.14
CA SER A 147 11.72 59.89 -33.75
C SER A 147 12.28 59.97 -32.33
N PRO A 148 13.53 59.55 -32.12
CA PRO A 148 14.17 59.68 -30.82
C PRO A 148 14.31 61.16 -30.45
N TYR A 149 14.06 61.45 -29.18
CA TYR A 149 14.19 62.78 -28.59
C TYR A 149 15.20 62.73 -27.45
N VAL A 150 16.10 63.71 -27.39
CA VAL A 150 17.14 63.83 -26.37
C VAL A 150 17.05 65.20 -25.72
N SER A 151 17.12 65.27 -24.40
CA SER A 151 17.27 66.53 -23.66
C SER A 151 18.35 66.39 -22.59
N SER A 152 19.23 67.37 -22.46
CA SER A 152 20.28 67.40 -21.44
C SER A 152 20.61 68.85 -21.07
N GLY A 153 20.56 69.18 -19.78
CA GLY A 153 20.77 70.56 -19.32
C GLY A 153 19.67 71.50 -19.83
N ASP A 154 20.06 72.53 -20.57
CA ASP A 154 19.17 73.54 -21.16
C ASP A 154 18.89 73.33 -22.65
N LYS A 155 19.33 72.19 -23.21
CA LYS A 155 19.29 71.90 -24.65
C LYS A 155 18.50 70.63 -24.97
N GLU A 156 17.88 70.62 -26.15
CA GLU A 156 17.16 69.48 -26.71
C GLU A 156 17.55 69.22 -28.16
N MET A 157 17.43 67.95 -28.57
CA MET A 157 17.57 67.52 -29.96
C MET A 157 16.50 66.48 -30.29
N GLU A 158 15.74 66.73 -31.34
CA GLU A 158 14.69 65.86 -31.84
C GLU A 158 15.05 65.36 -33.24
N PHE A 159 14.99 64.05 -33.46
CA PHE A 159 15.26 63.44 -34.76
C PHE A 159 13.94 63.11 -35.47
N SER A 160 13.89 63.32 -36.79
CA SER A 160 12.74 62.94 -37.61
C SER A 160 13.14 62.64 -39.05
N TRP A 161 12.40 61.72 -39.67
CA TRP A 161 12.56 61.41 -41.09
C TRP A 161 11.78 62.42 -41.95
N LYS A 162 12.47 63.07 -42.88
CA LYS A 162 11.87 63.89 -43.93
C LYS A 162 11.90 63.16 -45.27
N ASN A 163 10.82 63.28 -46.04
CA ASN A 163 10.68 62.69 -47.37
C ASN A 163 10.95 61.17 -47.43
N GLY A 164 10.74 60.45 -46.32
CA GLY A 164 10.85 58.99 -46.22
C GLY A 164 12.27 58.40 -46.21
N ASN A 165 13.33 59.17 -46.46
CA ASN A 165 14.68 58.62 -46.57
C ASN A 165 15.81 59.52 -46.02
N GLN A 166 15.49 60.76 -45.62
CA GLN A 166 16.47 61.71 -45.09
C GLN A 166 16.26 61.89 -43.58
N LEU A 167 17.23 61.45 -42.76
CA LEU A 167 17.20 61.73 -41.33
C LEU A 167 17.61 63.19 -41.08
N CYS A 168 16.74 63.93 -40.39
CA CYS A 168 16.96 65.31 -39.97
C CYS A 168 16.92 65.42 -38.44
N TYR A 169 17.53 66.46 -37.90
CA TYR A 169 17.43 66.81 -36.49
C TYR A 169 17.04 68.27 -36.30
N ARG A 170 16.32 68.55 -35.21
CA ARG A 170 16.02 69.90 -34.72
C ARG A 170 16.75 70.07 -33.39
N PHE A 171 17.67 71.02 -33.33
CA PHE A 171 18.36 71.40 -32.10
C PHE A 171 17.73 72.67 -31.52
N GLY A 172 17.53 72.71 -30.21
CA GLY A 172 16.87 73.84 -29.54
C GLY A 172 17.27 73.98 -28.08
N HIS A 173 16.84 75.10 -27.49
CA HIS A 173 16.90 75.32 -26.05
C HIS A 173 15.54 75.03 -25.42
N LEU A 174 15.55 74.45 -24.23
CA LEU A 174 14.33 74.22 -23.45
C LEU A 174 13.71 75.57 -22.99
N PRO A 175 12.38 75.65 -22.82
CA PRO A 175 11.72 76.88 -22.35
C PRO A 175 12.25 77.33 -20.98
N GLN A 176 12.45 78.63 -20.76
CA GLN A 176 12.97 79.18 -19.49
C GLN A 176 12.09 78.87 -18.25
N THR A 177 10.83 78.47 -18.46
CA THR A 177 9.89 78.04 -17.41
C THR A 177 10.02 76.56 -17.03
N ALA A 178 10.78 75.76 -17.77
CA ALA A 178 11.06 74.38 -17.42
C ALA A 178 12.09 74.33 -16.28
N THR A 179 11.78 73.63 -15.19
CA THR A 179 12.75 73.30 -14.14
C THR A 179 13.98 72.65 -14.79
N LYS A 180 15.19 73.11 -14.42
CA LYS A 180 16.46 72.51 -14.88
C LYS A 180 16.51 71.06 -14.42
N ASP A 181 16.05 70.14 -15.26
CA ASP A 181 16.11 68.70 -15.00
C ASP A 181 17.59 68.28 -15.05
N PRO A 182 18.18 67.82 -13.93
CA PRO A 182 19.58 67.37 -13.93
C PRO A 182 19.79 66.08 -14.73
N TRP A 183 18.71 65.42 -15.15
CA TRP A 183 18.75 64.19 -15.91
C TRP A 183 18.92 64.44 -17.41
N THR A 184 19.84 63.70 -18.02
CA THR A 184 19.79 63.52 -19.47
C THR A 184 18.68 62.53 -19.78
N THR A 185 17.77 62.88 -20.68
CA THR A 185 16.56 62.10 -20.98
C THR A 185 16.53 61.74 -22.46
N PHE A 186 16.34 60.46 -22.73
CA PHE A 186 16.07 59.90 -24.05
C PHE A 186 14.62 59.41 -24.09
N LYS A 187 13.80 59.99 -24.96
CA LYS A 187 12.42 59.54 -25.19
C LYS A 187 12.35 58.82 -26.54
N MET A 188 11.72 57.65 -26.52
CA MET A 188 11.58 56.76 -27.67
C MET A 188 10.09 56.43 -27.86
N PRO A 189 9.34 57.26 -28.60
CA PRO A 189 7.99 56.88 -29.05
C PRO A 189 8.10 55.64 -29.95
N LEU A 190 7.47 54.54 -29.55
CA LEU A 190 7.65 53.25 -30.22
C LEU A 190 7.03 53.24 -31.61
N ARG A 191 7.66 52.53 -32.55
CA ARG A 191 7.12 52.24 -33.90
C ARG A 191 5.76 51.56 -33.82
N GLU A 192 5.68 50.55 -32.95
CA GLU A 192 4.48 49.78 -32.66
C GLU A 192 4.36 49.58 -31.15
N ALA A 193 3.12 49.57 -30.65
CA ALA A 193 2.86 49.35 -29.23
C ALA A 193 3.25 47.91 -28.84
N ALA A 194 4.16 47.77 -27.87
CA ALA A 194 4.73 46.50 -27.45
C ALA A 194 4.62 46.31 -25.94
N PRO A 195 4.45 45.07 -25.44
CA PRO A 195 4.47 44.80 -24.00
C PRO A 195 5.86 45.10 -23.41
N MET A 196 5.91 45.38 -22.11
CA MET A 196 7.18 45.42 -21.39
C MET A 196 7.82 44.01 -21.40
N PRO A 197 9.15 43.89 -21.51
CA PRO A 197 9.84 42.62 -21.30
C PRO A 197 9.51 42.00 -19.95
N SER A 198 9.67 40.67 -19.82
CA SER A 198 9.58 39.99 -18.53
C SER A 198 10.47 40.69 -17.50
N VAL A 199 9.88 41.13 -16.38
CA VAL A 199 10.62 41.88 -15.36
C VAL A 199 11.79 41.04 -14.84
N SER A 200 11.63 39.73 -14.67
CA SER A 200 12.71 38.86 -14.19
C SER A 200 13.88 38.79 -15.19
N GLU A 201 13.58 38.54 -16.47
CA GLU A 201 14.61 38.43 -17.53
C GLU A 201 15.32 39.77 -17.75
N PHE A 202 14.55 40.86 -17.72
CA PHE A 202 15.09 42.20 -17.89
C PHE A 202 15.98 42.60 -16.70
N MET A 203 15.55 42.32 -15.46
CA MET A 203 16.37 42.59 -14.28
C MET A 203 17.64 41.73 -14.24
N GLN A 204 17.60 40.48 -14.73
CA GLN A 204 18.78 39.63 -14.89
C GLN A 204 19.77 40.21 -15.93
N PHE A 205 19.26 40.70 -17.06
CA PHE A 205 20.05 41.40 -18.07
C PHE A 205 20.72 42.67 -17.51
N LEU A 206 19.96 43.48 -16.76
CA LEU A 206 20.47 44.70 -16.14
C LEU A 206 21.54 44.40 -15.08
N ALA A 207 21.35 43.36 -14.25
CA ALA A 207 22.33 42.93 -13.25
C ALA A 207 23.66 42.51 -13.91
N SER A 208 23.56 41.77 -15.01
CA SER A 208 24.73 41.36 -15.80
C SER A 208 25.45 42.57 -16.42
N SER A 209 24.68 43.52 -16.96
CA SER A 209 25.20 44.70 -17.64
C SER A 209 25.92 45.67 -16.69
N ILE A 210 25.36 45.92 -15.50
CA ILE A 210 25.94 46.88 -14.55
C ILE A 210 27.20 46.36 -13.85
N THR A 211 27.47 45.05 -13.89
CA THR A 211 28.56 44.42 -13.14
C THR A 211 29.93 45.08 -13.41
N PHE A 212 30.24 45.34 -14.69
CA PHE A 212 31.54 45.89 -15.12
C PHE A 212 31.56 47.40 -15.31
N MET A 213 30.42 48.09 -15.18
CA MET A 213 30.36 49.56 -15.27
C MET A 213 31.21 50.22 -14.17
N VAL A 214 31.85 51.35 -14.44
CA VAL A 214 32.78 51.97 -13.48
C VAL A 214 32.02 52.86 -12.49
N HIS A 215 31.13 53.69 -13.01
CA HIS A 215 30.41 54.75 -12.33
C HIS A 215 28.99 54.34 -11.95
N LEU A 216 28.25 53.70 -12.85
CA LEU A 216 26.83 53.39 -12.63
C LEU A 216 26.62 52.45 -11.44
N ARG A 217 25.83 52.91 -10.46
CA ARG A 217 25.52 52.20 -9.21
C ARG A 217 24.08 51.74 -9.15
N ASP A 218 23.17 52.61 -9.58
CA ASP A 218 21.74 52.40 -9.37
C ASP A 218 20.98 52.42 -10.69
N VAL A 219 20.19 51.39 -10.94
CA VAL A 219 19.28 51.33 -12.10
C VAL A 219 17.88 51.00 -11.61
N THR A 220 16.93 51.89 -11.88
CA THR A 220 15.53 51.72 -11.46
C THR A 220 14.61 51.58 -12.68
N VAL A 221 13.74 50.57 -12.65
CA VAL A 221 12.80 50.26 -13.73
C VAL A 221 11.38 50.56 -13.28
N PHE A 222 10.67 51.35 -14.08
CA PHE A 222 9.27 51.73 -13.86
C PHE A 222 8.38 51.23 -14.99
N PHE A 223 7.19 50.78 -14.62
CA PHE A 223 6.06 50.64 -15.52
C PHE A 223 5.03 51.72 -15.16
N ASP A 224 4.76 52.64 -16.08
CA ASP A 224 4.09 53.92 -15.82
C ASP A 224 4.72 54.65 -14.63
N HIS A 225 4.01 54.75 -13.49
CA HIS A 225 4.51 55.35 -12.26
C HIS A 225 4.94 54.32 -11.19
N HIS A 226 4.77 53.02 -11.45
CA HIS A 226 5.09 51.96 -10.51
C HIS A 226 6.53 51.49 -10.70
N CYS A 227 7.32 51.52 -9.63
CA CYS A 227 8.64 50.88 -9.61
C CYS A 227 8.45 49.36 -9.64
N VAL A 228 8.95 48.68 -10.67
CA VAL A 228 8.83 47.22 -10.83
C VAL A 228 10.13 46.50 -10.50
N GLY A 229 11.27 47.18 -10.58
CA GLY A 229 12.55 46.63 -10.18
C GLY A 229 13.63 47.68 -9.91
N GLN A 230 14.54 47.38 -9.00
CA GLN A 230 15.71 48.22 -8.71
C GLN A 230 16.97 47.36 -8.58
N ILE A 231 18.08 47.83 -9.14
CA ILE A 231 19.42 47.26 -8.97
C ILE A 231 20.32 48.28 -8.32
N THR A 232 20.97 47.88 -7.22
CA THR A 232 21.99 48.67 -6.54
C THR A 232 23.28 47.89 -6.49
N LYS A 233 24.36 48.51 -6.96
CA LYS A 233 25.71 47.95 -6.97
C LYS A 233 26.60 48.66 -5.97
N SER A 234 27.20 47.89 -5.06
CA SER A 234 28.23 48.39 -4.14
C SER A 234 29.57 47.72 -4.37
N LEU A 235 30.66 48.49 -4.25
CA LEU A 235 32.03 48.00 -4.44
C LEU A 235 32.76 47.90 -3.09
N GLY A 236 33.54 46.83 -2.91
CA GLY A 236 34.48 46.68 -1.80
C GLY A 236 35.80 47.45 -2.00
N ARG A 237 36.62 47.51 -0.94
CA ARG A 237 37.96 48.13 -0.93
C ARG A 237 38.95 47.34 -1.78
N SER A 238 39.72 48.00 -2.64
CA SER A 238 40.73 47.34 -3.46
C SER A 238 41.97 46.92 -2.65
N LEU A 239 42.42 45.67 -2.83
CA LEU A 239 43.64 45.11 -2.25
C LEU A 239 44.54 44.57 -3.36
N VAL A 240 45.80 45.00 -3.38
CA VAL A 240 46.78 44.47 -4.34
C VAL A 240 47.11 43.03 -3.98
N THR A 241 46.94 42.13 -4.94
CA THR A 241 47.30 40.72 -4.84
C THR A 241 48.71 40.55 -5.44
N PRO A 242 49.67 39.97 -4.68
CA PRO A 242 51.00 39.73 -5.21
C PRO A 242 50.94 38.74 -6.37
N ILE A 243 51.64 39.04 -7.45
CA ILE A 243 51.78 38.13 -8.60
C ILE A 243 52.94 37.16 -8.27
N PRO A 244 52.71 35.84 -8.26
CA PRO A 244 53.77 34.86 -8.01
C PRO A 244 54.96 35.04 -8.96
N PRO A 245 56.21 34.93 -8.47
CA PRO A 245 57.41 35.19 -9.27
C PRO A 245 57.60 34.22 -10.44
N GLU A 246 56.98 33.05 -10.40
CA GLU A 246 57.04 32.03 -11.45
C GLU A 246 56.17 32.37 -12.67
N LEU A 247 55.25 33.35 -12.56
CA LEU A 247 54.37 33.77 -13.64
C LEU A 247 54.97 34.93 -14.43
N LYS A 248 55.13 34.74 -15.75
CA LYS A 248 55.56 35.81 -16.66
C LYS A 248 54.46 36.86 -16.81
N GLN A 249 54.76 38.11 -16.45
CA GLN A 249 53.82 39.24 -16.47
C GLN A 249 53.64 39.87 -17.86
N SER A 250 54.51 39.57 -18.83
CA SER A 250 54.45 40.12 -20.18
C SER A 250 53.88 39.10 -21.17
N SER A 251 53.09 39.58 -22.13
CA SER A 251 52.68 38.78 -23.30
C SER A 251 53.90 38.31 -24.12
N PRO A 252 53.78 37.24 -24.94
CA PRO A 252 54.88 36.74 -25.77
C PRO A 252 55.50 37.80 -26.68
N GLU A 253 54.69 38.72 -27.21
CA GLU A 253 55.12 39.85 -28.05
C GLU A 253 55.52 41.10 -27.25
N LYS A 254 55.44 41.04 -25.91
CA LYS A 254 55.71 42.14 -24.95
C LYS A 254 54.87 43.40 -25.16
N ASN A 255 53.75 43.27 -25.88
CA ASN A 255 52.82 44.36 -26.13
C ASN A 255 51.83 44.61 -24.97
N MET A 256 51.75 43.69 -24.02
CA MET A 256 50.95 43.83 -22.80
C MET A 256 51.75 43.36 -21.59
N VAL A 257 51.78 44.15 -20.52
CA VAL A 257 52.49 43.82 -19.28
C VAL A 257 51.59 44.04 -18.07
N VAL A 258 51.27 42.97 -17.34
CA VAL A 258 50.47 43.02 -16.12
C VAL A 258 51.30 43.67 -15.00
N LYS A 259 50.92 44.89 -14.59
CA LYS A 259 51.59 45.66 -13.53
C LYS A 259 51.15 45.26 -12.14
N SER A 260 49.85 45.09 -11.95
CA SER A 260 49.29 44.69 -10.67
C SER A 260 47.99 43.94 -10.88
N VAL A 261 47.68 43.02 -9.98
CA VAL A 261 46.37 42.39 -9.90
C VAL A 261 45.73 42.87 -8.62
N GLN A 262 44.55 43.45 -8.73
CA GLN A 262 43.79 43.95 -7.59
C GLN A 262 42.58 43.06 -7.35
N ARG A 263 42.34 42.73 -6.09
CA ARG A 263 41.13 42.06 -5.61
C ARG A 263 40.36 43.05 -4.75
N ARG A 264 39.09 43.31 -5.04
CA ARG A 264 38.27 44.14 -4.15
C ARG A 264 37.72 43.29 -2.99
N ARG A 265 37.58 43.83 -1.78
CA ARG A 265 37.04 43.17 -0.58
C ARG A 265 36.27 44.17 0.28
N LYS A 266 35.08 43.81 0.74
CA LYS A 266 34.28 44.67 1.65
C LYS A 266 34.65 44.45 3.13
N SER A 267 35.00 43.21 3.54
CA SER A 267 35.46 42.82 4.89
C SER A 267 36.21 41.47 4.87
N PHE A 268 36.71 40.98 6.03
CA PHE A 268 37.52 39.74 6.15
C PHE A 268 36.82 38.45 5.67
N LEU A 269 35.49 38.45 5.50
CA LEU A 269 34.67 37.28 5.14
C LEU A 269 33.76 37.47 3.91
N GLN A 270 33.79 38.60 3.19
CA GLN A 270 32.89 38.85 2.04
C GLN A 270 33.60 39.33 0.75
N LEU A 271 33.00 39.00 -0.40
CA LEU A 271 33.52 39.19 -1.77
C LEU A 271 33.49 40.68 -2.24
N SER A 272 33.92 40.94 -3.49
CA SER A 272 34.36 42.25 -4.04
C SER A 272 33.26 43.19 -4.53
N VAL A 273 32.22 42.66 -5.18
CA VAL A 273 31.13 43.45 -5.79
C VAL A 273 29.83 42.83 -5.34
N MET A 274 28.96 43.63 -4.72
CA MET A 274 27.64 43.20 -4.29
C MET A 274 26.61 43.86 -5.20
N ILE A 275 25.78 43.05 -5.82
CA ILE A 275 24.62 43.49 -6.59
C ILE A 275 23.38 43.08 -5.81
N LYS A 276 22.58 44.07 -5.40
CA LYS A 276 21.27 43.85 -4.80
C LYS A 276 20.21 44.12 -5.84
N THR A 277 19.35 43.15 -6.08
CA THR A 277 18.22 43.27 -6.99
C THR A 277 16.95 43.16 -6.18
N LYS A 278 16.07 44.14 -6.33
CA LYS A 278 14.77 44.18 -5.64
C LYS A 278 13.67 44.17 -6.68
N LEU A 279 12.84 43.11 -6.67
CA LEU A 279 11.63 43.04 -7.48
C LEU A 279 10.43 43.52 -6.65
N MET A 280 9.66 44.42 -7.24
CA MET A 280 8.54 45.10 -6.60
C MET A 280 7.23 44.76 -7.31
N LEU A 281 7.05 43.48 -7.64
CA LEU A 281 5.81 42.96 -8.21
C LEU A 281 4.83 42.65 -7.07
N PRO A 282 3.56 43.06 -7.14
CA PRO A 282 2.52 42.55 -6.26
C PRO A 282 1.91 41.27 -6.86
N PRO A 283 2.05 40.08 -6.24
CA PRO A 283 1.08 39.02 -6.42
C PRO A 283 -0.05 39.17 -5.39
N TYR A 284 -1.13 38.45 -5.64
CA TYR A 284 -2.40 38.42 -4.90
C TYR A 284 -2.30 38.02 -3.41
N ASP A 285 -1.11 37.93 -2.81
CA ASP A 285 -0.94 37.60 -1.41
C ASP A 285 0.22 38.38 -0.77
N SER A 286 -0.08 38.91 0.42
CA SER A 286 0.80 39.75 1.22
C SER A 286 2.07 39.03 1.68
N VAL A 287 3.19 39.79 1.64
CA VAL A 287 4.42 39.72 2.47
C VAL A 287 5.74 39.39 1.71
N ARG A 288 6.43 40.49 1.36
CA ARG A 288 7.87 40.75 1.10
C ARG A 288 8.32 40.93 -0.37
N PRO A 289 9.03 42.04 -0.69
CA PRO A 289 9.73 42.18 -1.96
C PRO A 289 10.77 41.06 -2.11
N TYR A 290 10.88 40.49 -3.31
CA TYR A 290 11.93 39.52 -3.59
C TYR A 290 13.25 40.27 -3.73
N GLU A 291 14.09 40.17 -2.71
CA GLU A 291 15.44 40.71 -2.68
C GLU A 291 16.43 39.57 -2.96
N ALA A 292 17.23 39.71 -4.02
CA ALA A 292 18.33 38.82 -4.32
C ALA A 292 19.64 39.59 -4.14
N GLU A 293 20.59 38.99 -3.43
CA GLU A 293 21.94 39.52 -3.26
C GLU A 293 22.94 38.61 -3.96
N LEU A 294 23.73 39.19 -4.87
CA LEU A 294 24.80 38.50 -5.58
C LEU A 294 26.14 39.10 -5.15
N ASP A 295 26.95 38.26 -4.50
CA ASP A 295 28.31 38.60 -4.08
C ASP A 295 29.33 38.01 -5.07
N LEU A 296 30.01 38.86 -5.83
CA LEU A 296 30.96 38.45 -6.87
C LEU A 296 32.41 38.69 -6.46
N ALA A 297 33.27 37.70 -6.70
CA ALA A 297 34.72 37.86 -6.66
C ALA A 297 35.20 38.44 -8.02
N VAL A 298 35.87 39.58 -8.04
CA VAL A 298 36.35 40.26 -9.24
C VAL A 298 37.82 40.58 -9.02
N PHE A 299 38.63 40.09 -9.95
CA PHE A 299 40.05 40.41 -10.03
C PHE A 299 40.25 41.35 -11.21
N THR A 300 40.83 42.51 -10.94
CA THR A 300 41.13 43.51 -11.96
C THR A 300 42.64 43.59 -12.11
N ALA A 301 43.15 43.18 -13.28
CA ALA A 301 44.53 43.35 -13.64
C ALA A 301 44.73 44.72 -14.30
N GLN A 302 45.70 45.49 -13.81
CA GLN A 302 46.19 46.68 -14.51
C GLN A 302 47.29 46.24 -15.47
N VAL A 303 47.11 46.50 -16.75
CA VAL A 303 48.00 46.03 -17.80
C VAL A 303 48.48 47.21 -18.63
N ASP A 304 49.79 47.42 -18.67
CA ASP A 304 50.41 48.41 -19.55
C ASP A 304 50.42 47.87 -20.98
N VAL A 305 50.12 48.75 -21.93
CA VAL A 305 50.02 48.40 -23.33
C VAL A 305 51.08 49.17 -24.11
N SER A 306 51.89 48.43 -24.87
CA SER A 306 52.94 48.97 -25.72
C SER A 306 52.87 48.34 -27.10
N VAL A 307 52.18 49.00 -28.02
CA VAL A 307 51.97 48.52 -29.38
C VAL A 307 53.03 49.08 -30.32
N ASP A 308 53.54 48.27 -31.25
CA ASP A 308 54.49 48.76 -32.24
C ASP A 308 53.85 49.77 -33.22
N LYS A 309 54.69 50.53 -33.94
CA LYS A 309 54.23 51.59 -34.86
C LYS A 309 53.42 51.07 -36.06
N LYS A 310 53.51 49.78 -36.40
CA LYS A 310 52.76 49.19 -37.51
C LYS A 310 51.35 48.85 -37.05
N LEU A 311 51.22 48.11 -35.94
CA LEU A 311 49.94 47.74 -35.36
C LEU A 311 49.18 48.95 -34.82
N SER A 312 49.87 49.95 -34.25
CA SER A 312 49.26 51.23 -33.87
C SER A 312 48.62 51.95 -35.07
N ARG A 313 49.30 52.03 -36.21
CA ARG A 313 48.73 52.63 -37.44
C ARG A 313 47.53 51.85 -37.96
N GLU A 314 47.57 50.52 -37.91
CA GLU A 314 46.42 49.69 -38.29
C GLU A 314 45.23 49.87 -37.33
N LEU A 315 45.48 49.92 -36.02
CA LEU A 315 44.44 50.17 -35.02
C LEU A 315 43.80 51.56 -35.20
N ILE A 316 44.60 52.61 -35.41
CA ILE A 316 44.09 53.96 -35.70
C ILE A 316 43.31 53.97 -37.02
N ARG A 317 43.80 53.26 -38.04
CA ARG A 317 43.11 53.14 -39.34
C ARG A 317 41.75 52.49 -39.20
N CYS A 318 41.66 51.39 -38.45
CA CYS A 318 40.44 50.60 -38.28
C CYS A 318 39.47 51.18 -37.26
N MET A 319 39.96 51.64 -36.10
CA MET A 319 39.17 52.04 -34.94
C MET A 319 39.05 53.55 -34.76
N LYS A 320 39.80 54.35 -35.53
CA LYS A 320 39.89 55.83 -35.40
C LYS A 320 40.33 56.31 -34.01
N LYS A 321 40.98 55.44 -33.24
CA LYS A 321 41.48 55.68 -31.89
C LYS A 321 42.92 55.25 -31.77
N ASP A 322 43.69 55.98 -30.97
CA ASP A 322 45.00 55.52 -30.52
C ASP A 322 44.85 54.28 -29.63
N PRO A 323 45.80 53.32 -29.70
CA PRO A 323 45.82 52.22 -28.74
C PRO A 323 45.99 52.79 -27.32
N PRO A 324 45.25 52.26 -26.33
CA PRO A 324 45.40 52.73 -24.95
C PRO A 324 46.82 52.46 -24.46
N SER A 325 47.36 53.33 -23.60
CA SER A 325 48.66 53.11 -22.94
C SER A 325 48.57 52.17 -21.73
N SER A 326 47.35 52.02 -21.18
CA SER A 326 47.04 51.12 -20.07
C SER A 326 45.60 50.62 -20.22
N LEU A 327 45.35 49.36 -19.87
CA LEU A 327 44.02 48.74 -19.83
C LEU A 327 43.76 48.15 -18.44
N GLU A 328 42.49 48.14 -18.03
CA GLU A 328 42.03 47.36 -16.89
C GLU A 328 41.30 46.11 -17.37
N TYR A 329 41.82 44.93 -17.03
CA TYR A 329 41.22 43.65 -17.38
C TYR A 329 40.55 43.05 -16.16
N SER A 330 39.22 43.10 -16.11
CA SER A 330 38.44 42.60 -14.98
C SER A 330 37.84 41.23 -15.29
N LEU A 331 38.11 40.27 -14.41
CA LEU A 331 37.56 38.92 -14.47
C LEU A 331 36.62 38.69 -13.29
N ILE A 332 35.37 38.32 -13.57
CA ILE A 332 34.50 37.72 -12.57
C ILE A 332 35.01 36.31 -12.33
N TYR A 333 35.24 36.02 -11.07
CA TYR A 333 35.87 34.82 -10.62
C TYR A 333 34.85 33.99 -9.86
N ASP A 334 34.24 33.05 -10.58
CA ASP A 334 33.48 31.96 -10.00
C ASP A 334 34.32 30.68 -10.08
N GLN A 335 34.43 29.96 -8.97
CA GLN A 335 35.23 28.75 -8.72
C GLN A 335 36.31 28.34 -9.81
N ARG A 336 37.49 29.04 -9.93
CA ARG A 336 38.90 28.54 -10.28
C ARG A 336 38.83 27.17 -10.92
N PHE A 337 38.77 26.20 -10.02
CA PHE A 337 39.10 24.85 -10.35
C PHE A 337 38.08 24.23 -11.32
N LEU A 338 36.78 24.48 -11.12
CA LEU A 338 35.74 24.01 -12.03
C LEU A 338 35.82 24.63 -13.41
N HIS A 339 36.01 25.95 -13.46
CA HIS A 339 36.08 26.65 -14.74
C HIS A 339 37.28 26.16 -15.56
N LEU A 340 38.45 25.97 -14.93
CA LEU A 340 39.63 25.44 -15.61
C LEU A 340 39.41 24.01 -16.11
N LEU A 341 38.84 23.13 -15.28
CA LEU A 341 38.55 21.75 -15.71
C LEU A 341 37.54 21.71 -16.86
N LYS A 342 36.47 22.52 -16.80
CA LYS A 342 35.49 22.66 -17.89
C LYS A 342 36.13 23.21 -19.17
N PHE A 343 36.97 24.24 -19.06
CA PHE A 343 37.63 24.86 -20.21
C PHE A 343 38.60 23.92 -20.93
N PHE A 344 39.37 23.13 -20.18
CA PHE A 344 40.29 22.12 -20.74
C PHE A 344 39.62 20.76 -20.99
N THR A 345 38.28 20.69 -20.97
CA THR A 345 37.55 19.48 -21.37
C THR A 345 37.48 19.38 -22.89
N PHE A 346 37.96 18.28 -23.44
CA PHE A 346 37.87 18.02 -24.87
C PHE A 346 36.46 17.54 -25.27
N HIS A 347 35.85 18.22 -26.25
CA HIS A 347 34.52 17.91 -26.80
C HIS A 347 34.62 17.40 -28.24
N HIS A 348 33.67 16.59 -28.70
CA HIS A 348 33.68 16.07 -30.08
C HIS A 348 33.72 17.20 -31.12
N SER A 349 34.72 17.18 -31.99
CA SER A 349 34.82 18.05 -33.16
C SER A 349 33.89 17.59 -34.28
N THR A 350 33.29 18.54 -35.00
CA THR A 350 32.55 18.30 -36.25
C THR A 350 33.39 18.67 -37.47
N PRO A 351 33.26 17.96 -38.61
CA PRO A 351 32.42 16.79 -38.83
C PRO A 351 33.01 15.46 -38.29
N SER A 352 34.30 15.42 -37.90
CA SER A 352 34.96 14.19 -37.42
C SER A 352 35.52 14.34 -36.01
N PRO A 353 35.28 13.38 -35.10
CA PRO A 353 35.82 13.40 -33.73
C PRO A 353 37.33 13.14 -33.67
N LYS A 354 37.94 12.66 -34.77
CA LYS A 354 39.36 12.28 -34.83
C LYS A 354 40.30 13.44 -34.52
N VAL A 355 39.93 14.66 -34.90
CA VAL A 355 40.72 15.88 -34.65
C VAL A 355 40.85 16.13 -33.14
N THR A 356 39.74 16.01 -32.40
CA THR A 356 39.75 16.16 -30.94
C THR A 356 40.53 15.05 -30.26
N GLU A 357 40.42 13.80 -30.72
CA GLU A 357 41.20 12.68 -30.18
C GLU A 357 42.72 12.91 -30.31
N LEU A 358 43.16 13.44 -31.45
CA LEU A 358 44.57 13.78 -31.70
C LEU A 358 45.03 14.97 -30.84
N LEU A 359 44.19 15.99 -30.66
CA LEU A 359 44.49 17.13 -29.78
C LEU A 359 44.57 16.71 -28.32
N ALA A 360 43.63 15.88 -27.84
CA ALA A 360 43.61 15.38 -26.47
C ALA A 360 44.84 14.49 -26.19
N SER A 361 45.15 13.55 -27.10
CA SER A 361 46.34 12.69 -26.96
C SER A 361 47.63 13.49 -27.00
N SER A 362 47.73 14.52 -27.86
CA SER A 362 48.89 15.41 -27.89
C SER A 362 49.00 16.26 -26.62
N PHE A 363 47.89 16.85 -26.14
CA PHE A 363 47.85 17.68 -24.94
C PHE A 363 48.28 16.90 -23.69
N TYR A 364 47.70 15.73 -23.45
CA TYR A 364 48.07 14.88 -22.32
C TYR A 364 49.46 14.25 -22.51
N GLY A 365 49.91 14.06 -23.75
CA GLY A 365 51.25 13.59 -24.08
C GLY A 365 52.37 14.63 -23.88
N CYS A 366 52.05 15.91 -23.65
CA CYS A 366 53.04 16.96 -23.40
C CYS A 366 53.75 16.84 -22.04
N SER A 367 53.27 15.96 -21.13
CA SER A 367 53.91 15.71 -19.85
C SER A 367 53.85 14.23 -19.48
N THR A 368 54.94 13.71 -18.92
CA THR A 368 55.00 12.37 -18.33
C THR A 368 54.58 12.36 -16.85
N LEU A 369 54.37 13.54 -16.25
CA LEU A 369 53.94 13.67 -14.86
C LEU A 369 52.40 13.63 -14.79
N PRO A 370 51.82 13.02 -13.74
CA PRO A 370 50.37 13.03 -13.56
C PRO A 370 49.83 14.45 -13.35
N LEU A 371 48.62 14.71 -13.85
CA LEU A 371 47.93 15.97 -13.64
C LEU A 371 47.76 16.25 -12.14
N ARG A 372 48.12 17.46 -11.68
CA ARG A 372 47.87 17.89 -10.30
C ARG A 372 46.48 18.50 -10.17
N VAL A 373 45.70 17.98 -9.24
CA VAL A 373 44.31 18.39 -8.98
C VAL A 373 44.13 18.86 -7.54
N LEU A 374 43.17 19.76 -7.32
CA LEU A 374 42.83 20.25 -5.99
C LEU A 374 41.91 19.22 -5.30
N SER A 375 42.36 18.69 -4.16
CA SER A 375 41.60 17.77 -3.31
C SER A 375 41.29 18.38 -1.95
N SER A 376 40.50 17.66 -1.15
CA SER A 376 40.15 17.96 0.25
C SER A 376 41.37 18.19 1.15
N VAL A 377 42.52 17.60 0.83
CA VAL A 377 43.78 17.70 1.60
C VAL A 377 44.86 18.50 0.88
N GLY A 378 44.46 19.31 -0.11
CA GLY A 378 45.34 20.19 -0.89
C GLY A 378 45.64 19.67 -2.29
N ILE A 379 46.74 20.12 -2.90
CA ILE A 379 47.09 19.73 -4.27
C ILE A 379 47.75 18.34 -4.24
N ARG A 380 47.24 17.43 -5.07
CA ARG A 380 47.73 16.04 -5.21
C ARG A 380 47.76 15.62 -6.68
N GLU A 381 48.48 14.55 -6.98
CA GLU A 381 48.49 13.93 -8.30
C GLU A 381 47.18 13.19 -8.55
N ALA A 382 46.64 13.26 -9.77
CA ALA A 382 45.33 12.72 -10.10
C ALA A 382 45.12 11.24 -9.70
N PRO A 383 46.10 10.32 -9.89
CA PRO A 383 45.96 8.93 -9.42
C PRO A 383 45.80 8.77 -7.91
N ASP A 384 46.32 9.71 -7.12
CA ASP A 384 46.27 9.70 -5.65
C ASP A 384 44.99 10.32 -5.09
N VAL A 385 44.11 10.83 -5.97
CA VAL A 385 42.85 11.46 -5.59
C VAL A 385 41.69 10.54 -5.94
N ARG A 386 40.63 10.60 -5.14
CA ARG A 386 39.38 9.87 -5.35
C ARG A 386 38.24 10.81 -5.71
N MET A 387 37.23 10.28 -6.41
CA MET A 387 35.97 10.99 -6.64
C MET A 387 35.29 11.30 -5.31
N PHE A 388 34.59 12.44 -5.23
CA PHE A 388 33.82 12.79 -4.04
C PHE A 388 32.68 11.80 -3.83
N ASP A 389 32.52 11.35 -2.58
CA ASP A 389 31.38 10.57 -2.12
C ASP A 389 30.85 11.21 -0.83
N SER A 390 29.57 11.60 -0.85
CA SER A 390 28.97 12.39 0.23
C SER A 390 28.77 11.59 1.53
N GLU A 391 28.73 10.26 1.46
CA GLU A 391 28.62 9.38 2.63
C GLU A 391 29.99 9.16 3.26
N LEU A 392 30.97 8.78 2.44
CA LEU A 392 32.34 8.48 2.87
C LEU A 392 33.12 9.72 3.34
N ALA A 393 32.88 10.89 2.73
CA ALA A 393 33.54 12.13 3.12
C ALA A 393 33.24 12.59 4.56
N LYS A 394 32.20 12.03 5.20
CA LYS A 394 31.86 12.33 6.60
C LYS A 394 32.89 11.80 7.59
N PHE A 395 33.59 10.71 7.25
CA PHE A 395 34.55 10.07 8.14
C PHE A 395 35.95 9.89 7.53
N LEU A 396 36.09 9.93 6.21
CA LEU A 396 37.39 9.87 5.53
C LEU A 396 38.02 11.26 5.39
N LYS A 397 38.69 11.74 6.44
CA LYS A 397 39.22 13.13 6.46
C LYS A 397 40.61 13.26 5.85
N SER A 398 41.41 12.21 5.87
CA SER A 398 42.78 12.20 5.32
C SER A 398 42.86 11.75 3.86
N LEU A 399 41.85 11.03 3.37
CA LEU A 399 41.79 10.58 1.98
C LEU A 399 41.63 11.77 1.02
N PRO A 400 42.55 11.97 0.07
CA PRO A 400 42.42 13.03 -0.92
C PRO A 400 41.21 12.80 -1.83
N MET A 401 40.20 13.66 -1.74
CA MET A 401 38.98 13.59 -2.56
C MET A 401 38.77 14.89 -3.35
N LEU A 402 38.17 14.80 -4.54
CA LEU A 402 37.65 15.98 -5.24
C LEU A 402 36.51 16.63 -4.43
N SER A 403 36.14 17.86 -4.75
CA SER A 403 34.91 18.44 -4.21
C SER A 403 33.67 17.87 -4.91
N GLU A 404 32.51 18.01 -4.26
CA GLU A 404 31.21 17.63 -4.80
C GLU A 404 30.96 18.29 -6.16
N ASP A 405 31.16 19.61 -6.23
CA ASP A 405 30.92 20.38 -7.45
C ASP A 405 31.82 19.91 -8.61
N VAL A 406 33.06 19.51 -8.35
CA VAL A 406 33.99 19.02 -9.39
C VAL A 406 33.55 17.67 -9.92
N THR A 407 33.16 16.79 -9.02
CA THR A 407 32.74 15.44 -9.37
C THR A 407 31.46 15.47 -10.21
N ARG A 408 30.51 16.36 -9.87
CA ARG A 408 29.25 16.55 -10.59
C ARG A 408 29.45 17.27 -11.92
N ASP A 409 30.08 18.44 -11.90
CA ASP A 409 30.06 19.36 -13.04
C ASP A 409 31.19 19.11 -14.07
N CYS A 410 32.22 18.35 -13.70
CA CYS A 410 33.37 18.05 -14.55
C CYS A 410 33.48 16.56 -14.90
N ALA A 411 32.40 15.78 -14.77
CA ALA A 411 32.40 14.32 -15.05
C ALA A 411 33.03 13.96 -16.41
N ARG A 412 32.72 14.71 -17.46
CA ARG A 412 33.27 14.49 -18.82
C ARG A 412 34.78 14.72 -18.90
N PHE A 413 35.33 15.66 -18.13
CA PHE A 413 36.78 15.85 -18.02
C PHE A 413 37.42 14.61 -17.39
N LEU A 414 36.87 14.16 -16.26
CA LEU A 414 37.37 13.05 -15.47
C LEU A 414 37.35 11.72 -16.27
N GLU A 415 36.30 11.47 -17.04
CA GLU A 415 36.18 10.30 -17.92
C GLU A 415 37.21 10.27 -19.06
N LYS A 416 37.67 11.44 -19.52
CA LYS A 416 38.58 11.59 -20.66
C LYS A 416 40.05 11.66 -20.25
N LEU A 417 40.37 11.54 -18.97
CA LEU A 417 41.75 11.42 -18.52
C LEU A 417 42.39 10.11 -19.06
N PRO A 418 43.68 10.14 -19.44
CA PRO A 418 44.40 8.92 -19.84
C PRO A 418 44.37 7.85 -18.74
N GLU A 419 44.44 6.56 -19.11
CA GLU A 419 44.36 5.44 -18.14
C GLU A 419 45.31 5.59 -16.94
N GLY A 420 46.54 6.07 -17.15
CA GLY A 420 47.52 6.29 -16.08
C GLY A 420 47.30 7.53 -15.21
N GLN A 421 46.25 8.32 -15.48
CA GLN A 421 45.92 9.56 -14.76
C GLN A 421 44.44 9.60 -14.31
N LYS A 422 43.71 8.48 -14.40
CA LYS A 422 42.31 8.43 -14.01
C LYS A 422 42.14 8.60 -12.50
N ILE A 423 41.16 9.43 -12.14
CA ILE A 423 40.70 9.58 -10.76
C ILE A 423 39.65 8.50 -10.51
N CYS A 424 39.98 7.55 -9.63
CA CYS A 424 39.12 6.42 -9.34
C CYS A 424 38.06 6.74 -8.27
N LYS A 425 37.02 5.93 -8.20
CA LYS A 425 36.09 5.92 -7.06
C LYS A 425 36.79 5.37 -5.82
N ILE A 426 36.30 5.72 -4.64
CA ILE A 426 36.81 5.21 -3.37
C ILE A 426 36.60 3.69 -3.31
N THR A 427 37.66 2.96 -2.96
CA THR A 427 37.66 1.51 -2.84
C THR A 427 37.78 1.07 -1.38
N PRO A 428 37.36 -0.16 -1.01
CA PRO A 428 37.48 -0.63 0.38
C PRO A 428 38.91 -0.57 0.96
N PRO A 429 39.98 -0.89 0.20
CA PRO A 429 41.36 -0.69 0.68
C PRO A 429 41.69 0.78 1.03
N ASP A 430 41.17 1.76 0.26
CA ASP A 430 41.36 3.18 0.55
C ASP A 430 40.74 3.55 1.91
N VAL A 431 39.56 3.00 2.19
CA VAL A 431 38.85 3.18 3.47
C VAL A 431 39.65 2.59 4.62
N LEU A 432 40.10 1.34 4.50
CA LEU A 432 40.88 0.66 5.54
C LEU A 432 42.21 1.37 5.83
N GLN A 433 42.88 1.89 4.80
CA GLN A 433 44.12 2.63 5.00
C GLN A 433 43.89 3.95 5.73
N ASP A 434 42.86 4.71 5.36
CA ASP A 434 42.53 5.99 6.01
C ASP A 434 42.16 5.80 7.50
N LEU A 435 41.36 4.76 7.80
CA LEU A 435 40.92 4.43 9.15
C LEU A 435 42.08 4.12 10.11
N ARG A 436 43.21 3.62 9.60
CA ARG A 436 44.43 3.37 10.40
C ARG A 436 45.17 4.65 10.82
N HIS A 437 44.86 5.79 10.19
CA HIS A 437 45.58 7.05 10.42
C HIS A 437 44.91 7.95 11.45
N HIS A 438 43.66 7.70 11.84
CA HIS A 438 42.95 8.52 12.82
C HIS A 438 41.90 7.72 13.61
N ALA A 439 41.55 8.24 14.78
CA ALA A 439 40.48 7.66 15.60
C ALA A 439 39.16 8.38 15.31
N LEU A 440 38.15 7.58 14.98
CA LEU A 440 36.80 8.02 14.62
C LEU A 440 36.03 8.53 15.85
N LEU A 441 35.21 9.55 15.65
CA LEU A 441 34.17 9.92 16.60
C LEU A 441 32.97 8.97 16.49
N VAL A 442 32.09 8.98 17.50
CA VAL A 442 30.89 8.13 17.55
C VAL A 442 30.05 8.25 16.28
N ASP A 443 29.74 9.48 15.84
CA ASP A 443 28.90 9.70 14.65
C ASP A 443 29.60 9.25 13.36
N GLU A 444 30.92 9.42 13.28
CA GLU A 444 31.74 9.03 12.13
C GLU A 444 31.82 7.50 12.00
N LEU A 445 31.97 6.82 13.13
CA LEU A 445 31.98 5.36 13.18
C LEU A 445 30.62 4.77 12.79
N VAL A 446 29.51 5.36 13.23
CA VAL A 446 28.17 4.92 12.82
C VAL A 446 28.02 4.99 11.30
N VAL A 447 28.46 6.08 10.67
CA VAL A 447 28.45 6.21 9.20
C VAL A 447 29.35 5.18 8.55
N CYS A 448 30.56 4.97 9.06
CA CYS A 448 31.52 3.98 8.54
C CYS A 448 30.95 2.55 8.56
N LEU A 449 30.39 2.11 9.69
CA LEU A 449 29.81 0.78 9.85
C LEU A 449 28.57 0.58 8.96
N ARG A 450 27.70 1.60 8.83
CA ARG A 450 26.54 1.56 7.93
C ARG A 450 26.95 1.41 6.47
N TRP A 451 27.97 2.16 6.04
CA TRP A 451 28.51 2.05 4.69
C TRP A 451 29.05 0.63 4.42
N TRP A 452 29.77 0.05 5.39
CA TRP A 452 30.32 -1.30 5.25
C TRP A 452 29.24 -2.38 5.13
N ILE A 453 28.17 -2.32 5.93
CA ILE A 453 27.00 -3.21 5.81
C ILE A 453 26.39 -3.11 4.41
N ASN A 454 26.17 -1.88 3.93
CA ASN A 454 25.58 -1.64 2.62
C ASN A 454 26.47 -2.15 1.47
N LEU A 455 27.78 -2.15 1.65
CA LEU A 455 28.73 -2.71 0.69
C LEU A 455 28.63 -4.24 0.60
N GLY A 456 28.50 -4.92 1.75
CA GLY A 456 28.24 -6.36 1.82
C GLY A 456 26.91 -6.76 1.18
N ARG A 457 25.83 -6.00 1.44
CA ARG A 457 24.50 -6.20 0.81
C ARG A 457 24.54 -6.07 -0.72
N LYS A 458 25.46 -5.28 -1.26
CA LYS A 458 25.69 -5.11 -2.72
C LYS A 458 26.54 -6.24 -3.34
N GLY A 459 26.93 -7.27 -2.57
CA GLY A 459 27.67 -8.43 -3.06
C GLY A 459 29.17 -8.20 -3.26
N THR A 460 29.73 -7.13 -2.70
CA THR A 460 31.19 -6.89 -2.76
C THR A 460 31.89 -7.74 -1.70
N VAL A 461 32.84 -8.57 -2.11
CA VAL A 461 33.64 -9.40 -1.20
C VAL A 461 34.47 -8.50 -0.30
N THR A 462 34.09 -8.41 0.96
CA THR A 462 34.78 -7.64 2.00
C THR A 462 34.87 -8.47 3.26
N ASN A 463 36.02 -8.44 3.93
CA ASN A 463 36.24 -9.16 5.17
C ASN A 463 35.99 -8.22 6.36
N MET A 464 35.01 -8.56 7.20
CA MET A 464 34.66 -7.76 8.36
C MET A 464 35.82 -7.62 9.35
N ALA A 465 36.66 -8.67 9.47
CA ALA A 465 37.83 -8.64 10.35
C ALA A 465 38.80 -7.52 9.97
N ASP A 466 38.95 -7.23 8.67
CA ASP A 466 39.87 -6.19 8.19
C ASP A 466 39.37 -4.79 8.61
N LEU A 467 38.05 -4.56 8.63
CA LEU A 467 37.46 -3.31 9.11
C LEU A 467 37.67 -3.12 10.61
N LEU A 468 37.36 -4.15 11.39
CA LEU A 468 37.47 -4.10 12.85
C LEU A 468 38.94 -3.95 13.29
N ASP A 469 39.88 -4.51 12.53
CA ASP A 469 41.32 -4.30 12.72
C ASP A 469 41.78 -2.89 12.33
N ALA A 470 41.20 -2.28 11.29
CA ALA A 470 41.63 -0.96 10.82
C ALA A 470 41.07 0.21 11.64
N ALA A 471 39.88 0.07 12.23
CA ALA A 471 39.15 1.18 12.83
C ALA A 471 39.32 1.29 14.36
N THR A 472 39.61 2.51 14.80
CA THR A 472 39.74 2.87 16.22
C THR A 472 38.70 3.95 16.57
N LEU A 473 37.98 3.76 17.68
CA LEU A 473 37.04 4.72 18.23
C LEU A 473 37.71 5.61 19.27
N ARG A 474 37.46 6.93 19.20
CA ARG A 474 37.88 7.89 20.23
C ARG A 474 36.84 7.94 21.36
N GLY A 475 37.18 7.38 22.52
CA GLY A 475 36.34 7.41 23.73
C GLY A 475 36.56 8.66 24.60
N THR A 476 35.86 8.71 25.75
CA THR A 476 35.89 9.81 26.73
C THR A 476 37.18 9.92 27.55
N GLY A 477 38.14 9.00 27.36
CA GLY A 477 39.44 9.00 28.03
C GLY A 477 40.49 8.13 27.34
N GLU A 478 40.08 7.05 26.67
CA GLU A 478 40.96 6.13 25.93
C GLU A 478 40.44 5.82 24.52
N THR A 479 41.33 5.40 23.63
CA THR A 479 40.99 4.94 22.28
C THR A 479 40.68 3.45 22.29
N ILE A 480 39.51 3.07 21.76
CA ILE A 480 39.04 1.68 21.72
C ILE A 480 39.28 1.12 20.32
N HIS A 481 40.08 0.07 20.24
CA HIS A 481 40.31 -0.66 18.99
C HIS A 481 39.11 -1.58 18.70
N LEU A 482 38.47 -1.49 17.54
CA LEU A 482 37.22 -2.23 17.30
C LEU A 482 37.40 -3.75 17.29
N LEU A 483 38.58 -4.26 16.98
CA LEU A 483 38.90 -5.69 17.10
C LEU A 483 38.76 -6.23 18.53
N SER A 484 38.91 -5.37 19.54
CA SER A 484 38.74 -5.76 20.95
C SER A 484 37.27 -5.92 21.36
N ILE A 485 36.34 -5.41 20.54
CA ILE A 485 34.91 -5.54 20.75
C ILE A 485 34.45 -6.89 20.23
N THR A 486 33.85 -7.67 21.11
CA THR A 486 33.31 -9.00 20.79
C THR A 486 31.82 -9.11 21.03
N SER A 487 31.21 -8.10 21.65
CA SER A 487 29.83 -8.18 22.12
C SER A 487 29.05 -6.88 22.00
N PHE A 488 27.72 -6.99 21.95
CA PHE A 488 26.81 -5.85 21.88
C PHE A 488 25.57 -6.03 22.76
N VAL A 489 24.98 -4.94 23.25
CA VAL A 489 23.68 -4.99 23.94
C VAL A 489 22.56 -4.84 22.92
N ASN A 490 21.58 -5.72 22.99
CA ASN A 490 20.36 -5.60 22.19
C ASN A 490 19.63 -4.26 22.51
N PRO A 491 19.48 -3.36 21.53
CA PRO A 491 18.95 -2.01 21.76
C PRO A 491 17.46 -1.98 22.12
N GLU A 492 16.70 -3.06 21.90
CA GLU A 492 15.26 -3.12 22.18
C GLU A 492 14.93 -3.73 23.55
N VAL A 493 15.81 -4.62 24.04
CA VAL A 493 15.58 -5.42 25.25
C VAL A 493 16.32 -4.85 26.44
N LEU A 494 17.65 -4.98 26.49
CA LEU A 494 18.48 -4.58 27.62
C LEU A 494 19.02 -3.14 27.46
N GLY A 495 19.25 -2.69 26.22
CA GLY A 495 19.84 -1.39 25.90
C GLY A 495 19.19 -0.18 26.59
N PRO A 496 17.84 -0.04 26.64
CA PRO A 496 17.19 1.11 27.27
C PRO A 496 17.23 1.10 28.80
N HIS A 497 17.66 0.00 29.41
CA HIS A 497 17.52 -0.24 30.85
C HIS A 497 18.86 -0.51 31.56
N ILE A 498 19.89 -0.91 30.83
CA ILE A 498 21.23 -1.12 31.38
C ILE A 498 21.84 0.21 31.85
N PRO A 499 22.39 0.30 33.07
CA PRO A 499 23.01 1.53 33.56
C PRO A 499 24.28 1.87 32.74
N PRO A 500 24.35 3.04 32.07
CA PRO A 500 25.51 3.41 31.24
C PRO A 500 26.75 3.76 32.08
N ASP A 501 26.56 4.22 33.32
CA ASP A 501 27.64 4.56 34.27
C ASP A 501 28.04 3.37 35.17
N GLY A 502 27.54 2.17 34.87
CA GLY A 502 27.86 0.93 35.56
C GLY A 502 29.13 0.26 35.03
N PRO A 503 29.69 -0.72 35.75
CA PRO A 503 30.78 -1.54 35.24
C PRO A 503 30.29 -2.36 34.04
N LEU A 504 30.81 -2.01 32.86
CA LEU A 504 30.59 -2.72 31.61
C LEU A 504 31.93 -3.26 31.10
N PRO A 505 31.95 -4.45 30.47
CA PRO A 505 33.20 -5.02 29.98
C PRO A 505 33.73 -4.21 28.79
N LEU A 506 35.07 -4.06 28.71
CA LEU A 506 35.75 -3.36 27.61
C LEU A 506 35.51 -4.00 26.23
N SER A 507 35.08 -5.27 26.21
CA SER A 507 34.72 -6.01 25.00
C SER A 507 33.30 -5.70 24.46
N LEU A 508 32.56 -4.80 25.12
CA LEU A 508 31.22 -4.39 24.75
C LEU A 508 31.26 -3.10 23.92
N ILE A 509 30.60 -3.09 22.77
CA ILE A 509 30.47 -1.87 21.98
C ILE A 509 29.77 -0.79 22.81
N PRO A 510 30.24 0.48 22.79
CA PRO A 510 29.58 1.55 23.53
C PRO A 510 28.10 1.69 23.15
N LEU A 511 27.24 1.84 24.16
CA LEU A 511 25.78 1.92 24.00
C LEU A 511 25.34 3.07 23.08
N GLY A 512 26.14 4.14 23.03
CA GLY A 512 25.95 5.26 22.13
C GLY A 512 26.07 4.89 20.64
N ILE A 513 26.69 3.76 20.30
CA ILE A 513 26.85 3.27 18.93
C ILE A 513 25.81 2.19 18.63
N SER A 514 25.66 1.19 19.51
CA SER A 514 24.73 0.06 19.28
C SER A 514 23.29 0.49 19.04
N LYS A 515 22.85 1.61 19.67
CA LYS A 515 21.49 2.16 19.48
C LYS A 515 21.16 2.55 18.03
N TYR A 516 22.16 2.71 17.16
CA TYR A 516 21.95 3.09 15.75
C TYR A 516 21.81 1.90 14.81
N PHE A 517 21.96 0.66 15.28
CA PHE A 517 21.92 -0.55 14.46
C PHE A 517 20.84 -1.49 14.98
N ASP A 518 20.22 -2.25 14.08
CA ASP A 518 19.31 -3.32 14.50
C ASP A 518 20.09 -4.58 14.92
N TYR A 519 19.35 -5.58 15.42
CA TYR A 519 19.93 -6.82 15.92
C TYR A 519 20.71 -7.61 14.85
N GLU A 520 20.18 -7.71 13.63
CA GLU A 520 20.79 -8.46 12.52
C GLU A 520 22.06 -7.76 12.01
N GLU A 521 22.02 -6.42 11.94
CA GLU A 521 23.16 -5.59 11.59
C GLU A 521 24.30 -5.76 12.61
N LEU A 522 24.00 -5.81 13.91
CA LEU A 522 25.01 -5.99 14.96
C LEU A 522 25.66 -7.38 14.93
N ILE A 523 24.88 -8.43 14.64
CA ILE A 523 25.40 -9.79 14.46
C ILE A 523 26.31 -9.87 13.23
N SER A 524 26.01 -9.14 12.17
CA SER A 524 26.80 -9.15 10.94
C SER A 524 28.27 -8.72 11.14
N PHE A 525 28.56 -7.97 12.22
CA PHE A 525 29.94 -7.63 12.62
C PHE A 525 30.72 -8.79 13.26
N GLY A 526 30.08 -9.95 13.48
CA GLY A 526 30.67 -11.08 14.20
C GLY A 526 30.64 -10.92 15.72
N TRP A 527 29.91 -9.93 16.23
CA TRP A 527 29.71 -9.71 17.66
C TRP A 527 28.61 -10.60 18.21
N LYS A 528 28.75 -11.00 19.48
CA LYS A 528 27.76 -11.80 20.20
C LYS A 528 26.86 -10.92 21.07
N GLU A 529 25.59 -11.30 21.22
CA GLU A 529 24.70 -10.58 22.13
C GLU A 529 25.19 -10.70 23.58
N PHE A 530 25.29 -9.55 24.26
CA PHE A 530 25.55 -9.41 25.68
C PHE A 530 24.22 -9.45 26.43
N THR A 531 23.82 -10.66 26.82
CA THR A 531 22.53 -10.95 27.44
C THR A 531 22.46 -10.46 28.90
N VAL A 532 21.25 -10.47 29.46
CA VAL A 532 21.02 -10.18 30.89
C VAL A 532 21.83 -11.12 31.79
N VAL A 533 21.96 -12.40 31.42
CA VAL A 533 22.75 -13.39 32.17
C VAL A 533 24.23 -13.02 32.14
N SER A 534 24.77 -12.70 30.96
CA SER A 534 26.18 -12.26 30.81
C SER A 534 26.46 -10.99 31.60
N TRP A 535 25.52 -10.04 31.63
CA TRP A 535 25.63 -8.84 32.46
C TRP A 535 25.63 -9.18 33.95
N LEU A 536 24.71 -10.03 34.41
CA LEU A 536 24.66 -10.47 35.80
C LEU A 536 25.92 -11.23 36.22
N GLN A 537 26.44 -12.11 35.37
CA GLN A 537 27.69 -12.81 35.59
C GLN A 537 28.88 -11.84 35.68
N HIS A 538 28.93 -10.83 34.80
CA HIS A 538 29.98 -9.81 34.81
C HIS A 538 29.97 -9.00 36.10
N ILE A 539 28.83 -8.45 36.51
CA ILE A 539 28.73 -7.65 37.75
C ILE A 539 28.83 -8.53 39.01
N SER A 540 28.64 -9.84 38.88
CA SER A 540 28.86 -10.83 39.96
C SER A 540 30.29 -11.39 40.00
N HIS A 541 31.16 -10.97 39.06
CA HIS A 541 32.54 -11.43 39.03
C HIS A 541 33.32 -10.80 40.19
N PRO A 542 34.12 -11.58 40.94
CA PRO A 542 34.85 -11.06 42.11
C PRO A 542 35.70 -9.82 41.83
N ASP A 543 36.35 -9.76 40.66
CA ASP A 543 37.17 -8.62 40.26
C ASP A 543 36.36 -7.33 40.07
N VAL A 544 35.13 -7.44 39.56
CA VAL A 544 34.24 -6.28 39.35
C VAL A 544 33.65 -5.81 40.67
N MET A 545 33.22 -6.75 41.51
CA MET A 545 32.66 -6.46 42.83
C MET A 545 33.69 -5.85 43.78
N SER A 546 34.96 -6.26 43.68
CA SER A 546 36.05 -5.76 44.54
C SER A 546 36.74 -4.50 44.03
N ALA A 547 36.59 -4.15 42.74
CA ALA A 547 37.21 -2.96 42.16
C ALA A 547 36.67 -1.65 42.77
N ASP A 548 35.36 -1.58 43.03
CA ASP A 548 34.72 -0.43 43.68
C ASP A 548 33.46 -0.90 44.42
N GLU A 549 33.45 -0.72 45.74
CA GLU A 549 32.34 -1.12 46.62
C GLU A 549 31.00 -0.48 46.22
N LYS A 550 31.03 0.68 45.55
CA LYS A 550 29.83 1.32 45.00
C LYS A 550 29.07 0.42 44.03
N TYR A 551 29.77 -0.44 43.29
CA TYR A 551 29.21 -1.32 42.26
C TYR A 551 29.11 -2.80 42.71
N ASP A 552 29.32 -3.09 44.00
CA ASP A 552 29.04 -4.39 44.59
C ASP A 552 27.56 -4.48 44.99
N PHE A 553 26.74 -5.19 44.21
CA PHE A 553 25.30 -5.29 44.47
C PHE A 553 24.95 -6.20 45.67
N THR A 554 25.95 -6.78 46.34
CA THR A 554 25.78 -7.55 47.59
C THR A 554 26.12 -6.74 48.85
N ARG A 555 26.71 -5.56 48.68
CA ARG A 555 27.10 -4.64 49.77
C ARG A 555 26.46 -3.26 49.63
N SER A 556 26.42 -2.72 48.41
CA SER A 556 25.83 -1.43 48.07
C SER A 556 24.32 -1.56 47.86
N VAL A 557 23.54 -1.04 48.81
CA VAL A 557 22.07 -1.02 48.73
C VAL A 557 21.62 -0.23 47.50
N ASP A 558 22.24 0.91 47.21
CA ASP A 558 21.90 1.76 46.06
C ASP A 558 22.07 1.03 44.72
N TRP A 559 23.18 0.31 44.56
CA TRP A 559 23.46 -0.43 43.33
C TRP A 559 22.62 -1.70 43.21
N ALA A 560 22.41 -2.43 44.31
CA ALA A 560 21.47 -3.55 44.35
C ALA A 560 20.06 -3.14 43.92
N CYS A 561 19.57 -2.00 44.42
CA CYS A 561 18.29 -1.44 44.03
C CYS A 561 18.22 -1.11 42.53
N LEU A 562 19.28 -0.54 41.96
CA LEU A 562 19.34 -0.20 40.54
C LEU A 562 19.37 -1.46 39.66
N VAL A 563 20.18 -2.46 40.02
CA VAL A 563 20.25 -3.75 39.32
C VAL A 563 18.90 -4.44 39.33
N LEU A 564 18.26 -4.59 40.51
CA LEU A 564 16.94 -5.22 40.62
C LEU A 564 15.87 -4.45 39.83
N SER A 565 15.93 -3.12 39.81
CA SER A 565 15.01 -2.29 39.02
C SER A 565 15.21 -2.45 37.52
N THR A 566 16.46 -2.56 37.05
CA THR A 566 16.76 -2.87 35.64
C THR A 566 16.25 -4.25 35.26
N LEU A 567 16.52 -5.27 36.09
CA LEU A 567 16.06 -6.63 35.85
C LEU A 567 14.53 -6.73 35.79
N SER A 568 13.82 -6.13 36.76
CA SER A 568 12.36 -6.14 36.79
C SER A 568 11.71 -5.53 35.53
N ARG A 569 12.34 -4.52 34.91
CA ARG A 569 11.84 -3.90 33.66
C ARG A 569 12.07 -4.78 32.44
N VAL A 570 13.21 -5.47 32.38
CA VAL A 570 13.58 -6.32 31.25
C VAL A 570 12.90 -7.69 31.34
N TRP A 571 12.65 -8.16 32.57
CA TRP A 571 12.09 -9.47 32.92
C TRP A 571 10.95 -9.97 32.03
N PRO A 572 9.89 -9.18 31.75
CA PRO A 572 8.75 -9.65 30.97
C PRO A 572 9.10 -9.97 29.51
N LYS A 573 10.18 -9.39 28.97
CA LYS A 573 10.62 -9.56 27.59
C LYS A 573 11.56 -10.76 27.38
N LEU A 574 12.03 -11.40 28.45
CA LEU A 574 13.01 -12.50 28.38
C LEU A 574 12.34 -13.86 28.18
N SER A 575 13.06 -14.80 27.56
CA SER A 575 12.65 -16.21 27.46
C SER A 575 12.77 -16.92 28.82
N GLU A 576 12.06 -18.03 28.98
CA GLU A 576 12.04 -18.77 30.25
C GLU A 576 13.43 -19.34 30.64
N ASP A 577 14.26 -19.73 29.66
CA ASP A 577 15.62 -20.21 29.91
C ASP A 577 16.51 -19.10 30.48
N ILE A 578 16.51 -17.92 29.85
CA ILE A 578 17.27 -16.74 30.30
C ILE A 578 16.80 -16.28 31.68
N ARG A 579 15.49 -16.37 31.92
CA ARG A 579 14.86 -16.09 33.22
C ARG A 579 15.37 -17.02 34.32
N SER A 580 15.41 -18.33 34.06
CA SER A 580 15.93 -19.31 35.01
C SER A 580 17.42 -19.12 35.28
N GLU A 581 18.23 -18.96 34.22
CA GLU A 581 19.67 -18.72 34.36
C GLU A 581 19.97 -17.43 35.14
N SER A 582 19.21 -16.36 34.87
CA SER A 582 19.34 -15.09 35.60
C SER A 582 19.07 -15.29 37.09
N ARG A 583 18.03 -16.04 37.46
CA ARG A 583 17.74 -16.37 38.86
C ARG A 583 18.87 -17.15 39.49
N ASP A 584 19.43 -18.15 38.81
CA ASP A 584 20.49 -18.99 39.36
C ASP A 584 21.76 -18.20 39.70
N VAL A 585 22.06 -17.13 38.96
CA VAL A 585 23.19 -16.22 39.27
C VAL A 585 22.98 -15.48 40.61
N VAL A 586 21.75 -15.07 40.93
CA VAL A 586 21.45 -14.20 42.08
C VAL A 586 20.86 -14.93 43.30
N ARG A 587 20.39 -16.17 43.12
CA ARG A 587 19.68 -16.98 44.13
C ARG A 587 20.40 -17.06 45.50
N ASN A 588 21.73 -17.18 45.47
CA ASN A 588 22.56 -17.32 46.67
C ASN A 588 23.30 -16.04 47.07
N LYS A 589 22.96 -14.90 46.48
CA LYS A 589 23.62 -13.61 46.72
C LYS A 589 22.77 -12.75 47.67
N THR A 590 23.41 -12.05 48.61
CA THR A 590 22.75 -11.12 49.53
C THR A 590 22.45 -9.80 48.82
N CYS A 591 21.44 -9.78 47.96
CA CYS A 591 21.16 -8.63 47.10
C CYS A 591 19.78 -7.99 47.32
N ILE A 592 18.91 -8.60 48.14
CA ILE A 592 17.55 -8.08 48.37
C ILE A 592 17.57 -7.11 49.56
N PRO A 593 17.17 -5.83 49.39
CA PRO A 593 17.10 -4.88 50.49
C PRO A 593 15.94 -5.19 51.43
N THR A 594 16.24 -5.52 52.69
CA THR A 594 15.25 -5.83 53.73
C THR A 594 15.37 -4.93 54.96
N SER A 595 14.43 -5.04 55.90
CA SER A 595 14.46 -4.41 57.22
C SER A 595 15.70 -4.75 58.06
N LYS A 596 16.41 -5.85 57.72
CA LYS A 596 17.64 -6.31 58.38
C LYS A 596 18.89 -6.15 57.50
N GLY A 597 18.83 -5.30 56.46
CA GLY A 597 19.91 -5.12 55.49
C GLY A 597 19.75 -5.99 54.24
N LEU A 598 20.83 -6.20 53.50
CA LEU A 598 20.79 -7.02 52.28
C LEU A 598 20.75 -8.51 52.64
N CYS A 599 19.71 -9.21 52.19
CA CYS A 599 19.50 -10.63 52.42
C CYS A 599 19.40 -11.40 51.10
N SER A 600 19.51 -12.73 51.15
CA SER A 600 19.29 -13.56 49.97
C SER A 600 17.80 -13.59 49.60
N PRO A 601 17.45 -13.80 48.31
CA PRO A 601 16.07 -13.93 47.88
C PRO A 601 15.26 -14.92 48.74
N GLU A 602 15.77 -16.12 48.98
CA GLU A 602 15.04 -17.16 49.70
C GLU A 602 14.80 -16.87 51.19
N CYS A 603 15.61 -15.99 51.79
CA CYS A 603 15.47 -15.57 53.19
C CYS A 603 14.62 -14.31 53.36
N SER A 604 14.18 -13.69 52.27
CA SER A 604 13.47 -12.41 52.26
C SER A 604 11.96 -12.60 52.08
N TYR A 605 11.17 -11.73 52.69
CA TYR A 605 9.71 -11.77 52.64
C TYR A 605 9.12 -10.48 52.09
N LEU A 606 8.10 -10.57 51.23
CA LEU A 606 7.35 -9.37 50.81
C LEU A 606 6.61 -8.72 51.99
N PRO A 607 6.34 -7.41 51.95
CA PRO A 607 5.52 -6.74 52.96
C PRO A 607 4.09 -7.32 52.99
N ILE A 608 3.71 -7.99 54.10
CA ILE A 608 2.38 -8.56 54.29
C ILE A 608 1.47 -7.53 54.98
N ALA A 609 0.25 -7.35 54.48
CA ALA A 609 -0.74 -6.41 55.04
C ALA A 609 -1.11 -6.72 56.52
N ASP A 610 -1.12 -8.00 56.91
CA ASP A 610 -1.43 -8.48 58.28
C ASP A 610 -0.21 -8.60 59.19
N SER A 611 0.84 -7.78 58.96
CA SER A 611 2.11 -7.83 59.70
C SER A 611 1.94 -7.92 61.22
N ALA A 612 0.93 -7.24 61.80
CA ALA A 612 0.63 -7.26 63.23
C ALA A 612 0.43 -8.67 63.83
N ARG A 613 -0.18 -9.62 63.09
CA ARG A 613 -0.37 -11.00 63.57
C ARG A 613 0.92 -11.83 63.53
N PHE A 614 1.94 -11.36 62.81
CA PHE A 614 3.23 -12.04 62.59
C PHE A 614 4.43 -11.30 63.21
N HIS A 615 4.21 -10.22 63.97
CA HIS A 615 5.29 -9.46 64.63
C HIS A 615 6.11 -10.32 65.60
N HIS A 616 5.55 -11.39 66.14
CA HIS A 616 6.25 -12.32 67.00
C HIS A 616 7.23 -13.26 66.25
N LEU A 617 7.22 -13.29 64.91
CA LEU A 617 8.00 -14.22 64.08
C LEU A 617 9.33 -13.67 63.52
N ASP A 618 9.74 -12.45 63.89
CA ASP A 618 11.06 -11.83 63.58
C ASP A 618 11.58 -11.96 62.10
N LEU A 619 10.67 -11.77 61.13
CA LEU A 619 10.91 -12.01 59.69
C LEU A 619 11.73 -10.89 58.98
N GLN A 620 12.52 -11.26 57.96
CA GLN A 620 13.32 -10.35 57.11
C GLN A 620 12.47 -9.77 55.96
N ILE A 621 11.80 -8.63 56.19
CA ILE A 621 10.82 -8.06 55.25
C ILE A 621 11.50 -7.11 54.25
N VAL A 622 11.20 -7.22 52.95
CA VAL A 622 11.71 -6.31 51.90
C VAL A 622 11.38 -4.87 52.27
N GLY A 623 12.42 -4.04 52.36
CA GLY A 623 12.35 -2.67 52.85
C GLY A 623 12.01 -1.65 51.76
N HIS A 624 11.58 -0.46 52.18
CA HIS A 624 11.44 0.68 51.28
C HIS A 624 12.77 1.40 51.11
N HIS A 625 13.19 1.66 49.87
CA HIS A 625 14.35 2.47 49.55
C HIS A 625 14.00 3.50 48.46
N PRO A 626 14.52 4.75 48.48
CA PRO A 626 14.11 5.81 47.56
C PRO A 626 14.24 5.47 46.06
N ARG A 627 15.23 4.62 45.71
CA ARG A 627 15.48 4.13 44.34
C ARG A 627 14.87 2.76 44.05
N PHE A 628 14.08 2.21 44.98
CA PHE A 628 13.52 0.86 44.91
C PHE A 628 12.06 0.87 45.35
N LYS A 629 11.18 0.97 44.35
CA LYS A 629 9.73 0.93 44.57
C LYS A 629 9.22 -0.48 44.29
N VAL A 630 8.61 -1.10 45.30
CA VAL A 630 7.97 -2.41 45.18
C VAL A 630 6.54 -2.21 44.65
N ASP A 631 6.42 -2.00 43.34
CA ASP A 631 5.14 -2.05 42.62
C ASP A 631 4.75 -3.50 42.27
N GLU A 632 3.60 -3.72 41.62
CA GLU A 632 3.12 -5.08 41.30
C GLU A 632 4.08 -5.86 40.40
N ASN A 633 4.66 -5.23 39.38
CA ASN A 633 5.64 -5.87 38.50
C ASN A 633 6.92 -6.27 39.25
N MET A 634 7.38 -5.43 40.17
CA MET A 634 8.50 -5.76 41.05
C MET A 634 8.15 -6.90 42.01
N LYS A 635 6.92 -6.97 42.54
CA LYS A 635 6.49 -8.10 43.40
C LYS A 635 6.53 -9.42 42.65
N GLU A 636 5.99 -9.46 41.43
CA GLU A 636 6.03 -10.66 40.59
C GLU A 636 7.47 -11.09 40.27
N PHE A 637 8.33 -10.12 39.92
CA PHE A 637 9.74 -10.37 39.70
C PHE A 637 10.44 -10.91 40.96
N LEU A 638 10.25 -10.28 42.13
CA LEU A 638 10.86 -10.72 43.39
C LEU A 638 10.39 -12.13 43.79
N LEU A 639 9.11 -12.45 43.59
CA LEU A 639 8.57 -13.79 43.81
C LEU A 639 9.28 -14.81 42.92
N PHE A 640 9.50 -14.48 41.64
CA PHE A 640 10.25 -15.34 40.73
C PHE A 640 11.70 -15.55 41.19
N MET A 641 12.36 -14.48 41.65
CA MET A 641 13.75 -14.53 42.12
C MET A 641 13.94 -15.33 43.42
N GLY A 642 12.84 -15.70 44.11
CA GLY A 642 12.85 -16.55 45.30
C GLY A 642 12.40 -15.85 46.60
N VAL A 643 11.99 -14.58 46.54
CA VAL A 643 11.44 -13.85 47.69
C VAL A 643 10.09 -14.43 48.07
N ARG A 644 9.88 -14.70 49.37
CA ARG A 644 8.70 -15.42 49.85
C ARG A 644 7.53 -14.46 50.14
N LYS A 645 6.31 -14.89 49.82
CA LYS A 645 5.09 -14.13 50.16
C LYS A 645 4.61 -14.35 51.60
N ASN A 646 4.79 -15.56 52.13
CA ASN A 646 4.26 -16.00 53.43
C ASN A 646 5.27 -16.89 54.17
N PRO A 647 5.20 -16.98 55.51
CA PRO A 647 5.95 -17.96 56.30
C PRO A 647 5.42 -19.41 56.08
N PRO A 648 6.24 -20.46 56.33
CA PRO A 648 5.83 -21.87 56.19
C PRO A 648 4.74 -22.31 57.18
N ILE A 649 3.80 -23.20 56.77
CA ILE A 649 2.68 -23.66 57.61
C ILE A 649 3.12 -24.51 58.80
N GLN A 650 4.21 -25.27 58.66
CA GLN A 650 4.74 -26.09 59.74
C GLN A 650 5.19 -25.25 60.96
N LEU A 651 5.65 -24.02 60.70
CA LEU A 651 5.97 -23.03 61.74
C LEU A 651 4.69 -22.54 62.47
N LEU A 652 3.54 -22.52 61.79
CA LEU A 652 2.24 -22.15 62.36
C LEU A 652 1.59 -23.31 63.14
N LEU A 653 1.68 -24.55 62.66
CA LEU A 653 1.10 -25.74 63.31
C LEU A 653 1.80 -26.11 64.63
N ASN A 654 3.11 -25.86 64.74
CA ASN A 654 3.87 -26.17 65.95
C ASN A 654 3.59 -25.23 67.14
N GLN A 655 2.86 -24.12 66.95
CA GLN A 655 2.54 -23.14 68.00
C GLN A 655 1.02 -22.96 68.23
N MET A 656 0.22 -23.98 67.88
CA MET A 656 -1.26 -24.03 67.94
C MET A 656 -1.92 -23.85 69.33
N GLY A 657 -1.16 -23.57 70.40
CA GLY A 657 -1.71 -23.45 71.76
C GLY A 657 -2.73 -22.32 71.94
N ASP A 658 -2.64 -21.26 71.13
CA ASP A 658 -3.43 -20.03 71.29
C ASP A 658 -4.50 -19.80 70.20
N TRP A 659 -4.72 -20.75 69.28
CA TRP A 659 -5.65 -20.61 68.15
C TRP A 659 -6.89 -21.51 68.28
N THR A 660 -8.09 -20.98 68.02
CA THR A 660 -9.31 -21.81 67.92
C THR A 660 -9.41 -22.50 66.55
N MET A 661 -10.24 -23.56 66.42
CA MET A 661 -10.51 -24.20 65.12
C MET A 661 -10.99 -23.17 64.09
N PHE A 662 -11.76 -22.17 64.52
CA PHE A 662 -12.23 -21.08 63.69
C PHE A 662 -11.10 -20.17 63.21
N ASP A 663 -10.21 -19.71 64.10
CA ASP A 663 -9.09 -18.83 63.73
C ASP A 663 -8.16 -19.48 62.71
N LEU A 664 -7.96 -20.80 62.85
CA LEU A 664 -7.19 -21.59 61.91
C LEU A 664 -7.88 -21.70 60.55
N ILE A 665 -9.17 -22.06 60.52
CA ILE A 665 -9.93 -22.18 59.27
C ILE A 665 -10.00 -20.81 58.57
N ASP A 666 -10.29 -19.72 59.28
CA ASP A 666 -10.36 -18.35 58.75
C ASP A 666 -9.00 -17.88 58.18
N TYR A 667 -7.90 -18.19 58.85
CA TYR A 667 -6.55 -17.90 58.32
C TYR A 667 -6.21 -18.72 57.07
N LEU A 668 -6.47 -20.04 57.10
CA LEU A 668 -6.20 -20.93 55.97
C LEU A 668 -7.06 -20.57 54.76
N VAL A 669 -8.30 -20.11 54.97
CA VAL A 669 -9.18 -19.56 53.94
C VAL A 669 -8.55 -18.31 53.31
N ARG A 670 -8.07 -17.35 54.12
CA ARG A 670 -7.40 -16.14 53.60
C ARG A 670 -6.09 -16.44 52.85
N LYS A 671 -5.47 -17.58 53.13
CA LYS A 671 -4.20 -18.02 52.52
C LYS A 671 -4.36 -19.15 51.51
N GLU A 672 -5.59 -19.52 51.17
CA GLU A 672 -5.95 -20.68 50.37
C GLU A 672 -5.22 -20.72 49.00
N SER A 673 -5.01 -19.57 48.37
CA SER A 673 -4.32 -19.42 47.08
C SER A 673 -2.79 -19.59 47.15
N SER A 674 -2.23 -19.63 48.35
CA SER A 674 -0.77 -19.68 48.59
C SER A 674 -0.28 -20.97 49.26
N LEU A 675 -1.18 -21.91 49.58
CA LEU A 675 -0.84 -23.21 50.15
C LEU A 675 -0.29 -24.12 49.05
N ASN A 676 0.92 -24.66 49.21
CA ASN A 676 1.51 -25.59 48.26
C ASN A 676 1.00 -27.05 48.47
N SER A 677 1.41 -28.00 47.64
CA SER A 677 0.96 -29.40 47.76
C SER A 677 1.45 -30.08 49.05
N GLU A 678 2.61 -29.70 49.56
CA GLU A 678 3.21 -30.23 50.79
C GLU A 678 2.42 -29.76 52.03
N ASP A 679 2.10 -28.47 52.07
CA ASP A 679 1.21 -27.81 53.02
C ASP A 679 -0.16 -28.49 53.09
N LEU A 680 -0.79 -28.72 51.93
CA LEU A 680 -2.10 -29.40 51.84
C LEU A 680 -2.02 -30.86 52.25
N SER A 681 -0.93 -31.57 51.93
CA SER A 681 -0.74 -32.96 52.33
C SER A 681 -0.61 -33.11 53.85
N THR A 682 0.07 -32.14 54.48
CA THR A 682 0.22 -32.04 55.94
C THR A 682 -1.14 -31.78 56.59
N LEU A 683 -1.92 -30.84 56.07
CA LEU A 683 -3.26 -30.53 56.60
C LEU A 683 -4.27 -31.68 56.41
N LYS A 684 -4.23 -32.40 55.27
CA LYS A 684 -5.10 -33.56 54.99
C LYS A 684 -4.88 -34.75 55.93
N SER A 685 -3.64 -34.96 56.36
CA SER A 685 -3.26 -36.07 57.24
C SER A 685 -3.37 -35.73 58.73
N SER A 686 -3.60 -34.46 59.07
CA SER A 686 -3.66 -33.98 60.45
C SER A 686 -5.01 -34.25 61.12
N GLU A 687 -4.99 -34.79 62.34
CA GLU A 687 -6.18 -35.04 63.19
C GLU A 687 -6.53 -33.80 64.01
N ILE A 688 -7.08 -32.79 63.32
CA ILE A 688 -7.35 -31.45 63.89
C ILE A 688 -8.85 -31.10 63.98
N PHE A 689 -9.75 -31.88 63.36
CA PHE A 689 -11.20 -31.59 63.31
C PHE A 689 -12.00 -32.43 64.32
N ILE A 690 -13.10 -31.93 64.87
CA ILE A 690 -13.87 -32.60 65.94
C ILE A 690 -15.20 -33.14 65.40
N GLU A 691 -15.60 -34.35 65.82
CA GLU A 691 -16.90 -34.98 65.47
C GLU A 691 -18.05 -34.46 66.37
N ASP A 692 -19.23 -34.20 65.78
CA ASP A 692 -20.44 -33.73 66.47
C ASP A 692 -21.08 -34.86 67.30
N SER A 693 -20.81 -34.88 68.61
CA SER A 693 -21.31 -35.90 69.54
C SER A 693 -22.68 -35.54 70.12
N VAL A 694 -23.73 -35.45 69.29
CA VAL A 694 -25.09 -35.15 69.80
C VAL A 694 -25.66 -36.28 70.69
N ARG A 695 -25.04 -37.47 70.75
CA ARG A 695 -25.56 -38.61 71.56
C ARG A 695 -24.54 -39.47 72.34
N SER A 696 -23.23 -39.17 72.35
CA SER A 696 -22.23 -39.96 73.11
C SER A 696 -21.51 -39.11 74.17
N ASN A 697 -21.49 -39.58 75.43
CA ASN A 697 -20.81 -38.95 76.57
C ASN A 697 -19.27 -39.10 76.54
N GLU A 698 -18.65 -39.22 75.36
CA GLU A 698 -17.19 -39.40 75.22
C GLU A 698 -16.52 -38.11 74.74
N LYS A 699 -15.32 -37.83 75.30
CA LYS A 699 -14.50 -36.64 75.01
C LYS A 699 -14.31 -36.41 73.51
N ASN A 700 -14.40 -35.14 73.08
CA ASN A 700 -14.11 -34.61 71.73
C ASN A 700 -13.04 -35.40 70.96
N THR A 701 -13.49 -36.35 70.15
CA THR A 701 -12.61 -37.16 69.28
C THR A 701 -12.17 -36.31 68.10
N ARG A 702 -10.85 -36.12 67.96
CA ARG A 702 -10.27 -35.47 66.78
C ARG A 702 -10.18 -36.50 65.66
N ARG A 703 -10.70 -36.15 64.49
CA ARG A 703 -10.67 -36.94 63.27
C ARG A 703 -10.09 -36.15 62.10
N ARG A 704 -9.79 -36.87 61.04
CA ARG A 704 -9.46 -36.30 59.74
C ARG A 704 -10.73 -35.75 59.10
N ALA A 705 -10.59 -34.72 58.28
CA ALA A 705 -11.73 -34.20 57.53
C ALA A 705 -12.39 -35.31 56.68
N SER A 706 -11.61 -36.23 56.12
CA SER A 706 -12.07 -37.35 55.29
C SER A 706 -12.95 -38.40 55.97
N GLU A 707 -13.12 -38.35 57.28
CA GLU A 707 -13.97 -39.28 58.03
C GLU A 707 -15.31 -38.66 58.44
N LEU A 708 -15.52 -37.39 58.14
CA LEU A 708 -16.66 -36.62 58.60
C LEU A 708 -17.52 -36.14 57.42
N TYR A 709 -18.78 -35.86 57.71
CA TYR A 709 -19.75 -35.24 56.82
C TYR A 709 -20.13 -33.84 57.31
N PRO A 710 -20.65 -32.97 56.43
CA PRO A 710 -21.27 -31.71 56.81
C PRO A 710 -22.34 -31.87 57.90
N PRO A 711 -22.55 -30.87 58.76
CA PRO A 711 -23.55 -30.91 59.83
C PRO A 711 -24.99 -30.72 59.31
N ILE A 712 -25.42 -31.54 58.33
CA ILE A 712 -26.72 -31.49 57.65
C ILE A 712 -27.66 -32.56 58.22
N ASP A 713 -28.93 -32.20 58.45
CA ASP A 713 -29.92 -33.09 59.08
C ASP A 713 -30.21 -34.38 58.32
N ILE A 714 -30.13 -34.38 56.99
CA ILE A 714 -30.36 -35.60 56.21
C ILE A 714 -29.27 -36.64 56.45
N PHE A 715 -28.02 -36.21 56.67
CA PHE A 715 -26.92 -37.10 57.05
C PHE A 715 -27.08 -37.63 58.47
N ARG A 716 -27.68 -36.85 59.38
CA ARG A 716 -28.11 -37.35 60.69
C ARG A 716 -29.21 -38.41 60.59
N LYS A 717 -30.22 -38.21 59.71
CA LYS A 717 -31.29 -39.20 59.45
C LYS A 717 -30.78 -40.49 58.81
N LEU A 718 -29.77 -40.37 57.94
CA LEU A 718 -29.04 -41.49 57.33
C LEU A 718 -28.00 -42.13 58.27
N ARG A 719 -27.85 -41.61 59.51
CA ARG A 719 -26.91 -42.07 60.55
C ARG A 719 -25.42 -42.02 60.14
N LEU A 720 -24.99 -40.93 59.51
CA LEU A 720 -23.60 -40.65 59.12
C LEU A 720 -22.87 -39.75 60.14
N PRO A 721 -21.52 -39.85 60.32
CA PRO A 721 -20.74 -39.06 61.29
C PRO A 721 -20.47 -37.62 60.81
N VAL A 722 -20.94 -36.58 61.52
CA VAL A 722 -20.85 -35.17 61.07
C VAL A 722 -19.83 -34.34 61.88
N ILE A 723 -19.27 -33.28 61.28
CA ILE A 723 -18.30 -32.36 61.94
C ILE A 723 -18.98 -31.43 62.96
N GLU A 724 -18.33 -31.19 64.11
CA GLU A 724 -18.78 -30.22 65.11
C GLU A 724 -18.68 -28.79 64.55
N TRP A 725 -19.80 -28.06 64.56
CA TRP A 725 -19.90 -26.71 64.02
C TRP A 725 -20.53 -25.74 65.04
N ASN A 726 -19.98 -25.75 66.26
CA ASN A 726 -20.47 -24.95 67.39
C ASN A 726 -19.83 -23.55 67.40
N GLY A 727 -20.65 -22.50 67.39
CA GLY A 727 -20.20 -21.10 67.48
C GLY A 727 -19.96 -20.39 66.13
N MET A 728 -20.24 -21.04 65.01
CA MET A 728 -20.19 -20.45 63.65
C MET A 728 -21.61 -20.18 63.12
N SER A 729 -21.75 -19.33 62.10
CA SER A 729 -23.00 -19.18 61.35
C SER A 729 -23.45 -20.50 60.72
N ASP A 730 -24.74 -20.63 60.40
CA ASP A 730 -25.32 -21.80 59.71
C ASP A 730 -24.41 -22.32 58.59
N TRP A 731 -24.22 -23.64 58.52
CA TRP A 731 -23.38 -24.27 57.51
C TRP A 731 -23.85 -23.91 56.09
N ARG A 732 -22.93 -23.37 55.29
CA ARG A 732 -23.16 -23.07 53.87
C ARG A 732 -22.07 -23.75 53.06
N ASP A 733 -22.46 -24.63 52.14
CA ASP A 733 -21.52 -25.30 51.23
C ASP A 733 -20.71 -24.33 50.36
N THR A 734 -21.25 -23.13 50.14
CA THR A 734 -20.62 -22.06 49.39
C THR A 734 -19.68 -21.20 50.23
N SER A 735 -19.64 -21.38 51.56
CA SER A 735 -18.75 -20.64 52.44
C SER A 735 -17.28 -20.97 52.11
N PRO A 736 -16.37 -19.98 52.17
CA PRO A 736 -14.95 -20.23 52.00
C PRO A 736 -14.40 -21.34 52.92
N GLU A 737 -14.93 -21.40 54.15
CA GLU A 737 -14.59 -22.37 55.18
C GLU A 737 -14.99 -23.79 54.76
N ALA A 738 -16.23 -23.98 54.28
CA ALA A 738 -16.69 -25.28 53.77
C ALA A 738 -15.89 -25.73 52.54
N ARG A 739 -15.57 -24.81 51.62
CA ARG A 739 -14.75 -25.14 50.43
C ARG A 739 -13.36 -25.63 50.81
N LEU A 740 -12.74 -24.97 51.79
CA LEU A 740 -11.44 -25.39 52.32
C LEU A 740 -11.54 -26.77 52.96
N LEU A 741 -12.54 -27.03 53.82
CA LEU A 741 -12.74 -28.33 54.46
C LEU A 741 -12.98 -29.45 53.44
N TYR A 742 -13.72 -29.17 52.36
CA TYR A 742 -13.87 -30.11 51.24
C TYR A 742 -12.55 -30.39 50.53
N ARG A 743 -11.67 -29.39 50.36
CA ARG A 743 -10.31 -29.60 49.82
C ARG A 743 -9.43 -30.42 50.77
N LEU A 744 -9.66 -30.32 52.08
CA LEU A 744 -8.98 -31.10 53.11
C LEU A 744 -9.54 -32.52 53.26
N GLY A 745 -10.65 -32.83 52.59
CA GLY A 745 -11.18 -34.19 52.45
C GLY A 745 -12.58 -34.40 53.00
N LEU A 746 -13.25 -33.40 53.57
CA LEU A 746 -14.61 -33.54 54.13
C LEU A 746 -15.60 -34.15 53.12
N ASN A 747 -16.35 -35.19 53.52
CA ASN A 747 -17.24 -35.90 52.62
C ASN A 747 -18.50 -35.09 52.33
N ARG A 748 -18.61 -34.52 51.13
CA ARG A 748 -19.77 -33.72 50.71
C ARG A 748 -21.10 -34.48 50.77
N PHE A 749 -21.07 -35.76 50.44
CA PHE A 749 -22.22 -36.66 50.39
C PHE A 749 -21.71 -38.11 50.51
N PRO A 750 -22.55 -39.08 50.93
CA PRO A 750 -22.14 -40.47 51.03
C PRO A 750 -21.76 -41.03 49.65
N PRO A 751 -20.73 -41.89 49.55
CA PRO A 751 -20.36 -42.48 48.26
C PRO A 751 -21.45 -43.42 47.73
N LEU A 752 -21.52 -43.59 46.41
CA LEU A 752 -22.61 -44.31 45.74
C LEU A 752 -22.86 -45.74 46.26
N PRO A 753 -21.84 -46.59 46.51
CA PRO A 753 -22.08 -47.91 47.09
C PRO A 753 -22.75 -47.83 48.47
N LYS A 754 -22.42 -46.79 49.25
CA LYS A 754 -22.95 -46.62 50.60
C LYS A 754 -24.41 -46.20 50.59
N ILE A 755 -24.84 -45.34 49.67
CA ILE A 755 -26.27 -44.96 49.57
C ILE A 755 -27.12 -46.10 49.00
N VAL A 756 -26.62 -46.87 48.01
CA VAL A 756 -27.35 -48.03 47.46
C VAL A 756 -27.49 -49.14 48.49
N GLU A 757 -26.45 -49.38 49.31
CA GLU A 757 -26.53 -50.28 50.47
C GLU A 757 -27.68 -49.86 51.42
N LEU A 758 -27.82 -48.56 51.67
CA LEU A 758 -28.91 -48.03 52.50
C LEU A 758 -30.30 -48.16 51.82
N CYS A 759 -30.39 -48.11 50.48
CA CYS A 759 -31.63 -48.38 49.72
C CYS A 759 -32.10 -49.84 49.76
N SER A 760 -31.22 -50.76 50.15
CA SER A 760 -31.53 -52.17 50.41
C SER A 760 -31.58 -52.49 51.91
N SER A 761 -31.60 -51.48 52.76
CA SER A 761 -31.70 -51.63 54.22
C SER A 761 -33.00 -52.32 54.63
N SER A 762 -32.92 -53.14 55.69
CA SER A 762 -34.11 -53.73 56.34
C SER A 762 -34.88 -52.73 57.21
N ASP A 763 -34.29 -51.58 57.53
CA ASP A 763 -34.97 -50.48 58.24
C ASP A 763 -35.74 -49.64 57.22
N GLU A 764 -37.07 -49.76 57.21
CA GLU A 764 -37.98 -49.09 56.26
C GLU A 764 -37.78 -47.56 56.25
N GLY A 765 -37.48 -46.95 57.40
CA GLY A 765 -37.25 -45.50 57.49
C GLY A 765 -35.93 -45.06 56.87
N VAL A 766 -34.88 -45.88 56.99
CA VAL A 766 -33.59 -45.66 56.32
C VAL A 766 -33.70 -45.99 54.83
N GLN A 767 -34.40 -47.06 54.48
CA GLN A 767 -34.62 -47.52 53.10
C GLN A 767 -35.36 -46.46 52.28
N GLU A 768 -36.48 -45.95 52.80
CA GLU A 768 -37.26 -44.91 52.15
C GLU A 768 -36.46 -43.60 52.05
N THR A 769 -35.82 -43.18 53.15
CA THR A 769 -34.98 -41.97 53.15
C THR A 769 -33.82 -42.09 52.17
N ALA A 770 -33.20 -43.27 52.06
CA ALA A 770 -32.09 -43.53 51.15
C ALA A 770 -32.55 -43.62 49.68
N PHE A 771 -33.68 -44.28 49.39
CA PHE A 771 -34.22 -44.35 48.03
C PHE A 771 -34.66 -42.98 47.51
N VAL A 772 -35.33 -42.20 48.35
CA VAL A 772 -35.69 -40.81 48.05
C VAL A 772 -34.44 -39.93 47.91
N TYR A 773 -33.45 -40.08 48.80
CA TYR A 773 -32.18 -39.35 48.68
C TYR A 773 -31.44 -39.72 47.40
N LEU A 774 -31.35 -41.00 47.05
CA LEU A 774 -30.73 -41.49 45.84
C LEU A 774 -31.44 -40.91 44.61
N CYS A 775 -32.77 -40.95 44.56
CA CYS A 775 -33.55 -40.39 43.46
C CYS A 775 -33.39 -38.87 43.34
N ASP A 776 -33.49 -38.12 44.44
CA ASP A 776 -33.35 -36.67 44.45
C ASP A 776 -31.93 -36.23 44.08
N LYS A 777 -30.91 -37.00 44.48
CA LYS A 777 -29.50 -36.68 44.25
C LYS A 777 -28.84 -37.45 43.11
N LEU A 778 -29.56 -38.30 42.39
CA LEU A 778 -29.01 -39.14 41.32
C LEU A 778 -28.33 -38.31 40.24
N HIS A 779 -29.06 -37.31 39.74
CA HIS A 779 -28.62 -36.44 38.66
C HIS A 779 -27.57 -35.41 39.08
N SER A 780 -27.47 -35.10 40.38
CA SER A 780 -26.65 -33.98 40.89
C SER A 780 -25.39 -34.43 41.61
N GLN A 781 -25.43 -35.54 42.37
CA GLN A 781 -24.32 -36.02 43.19
C GLN A 781 -23.77 -37.37 42.71
N TYR A 782 -24.60 -38.21 42.09
CA TYR A 782 -24.23 -39.56 41.66
C TYR A 782 -24.22 -39.69 40.14
N THR A 783 -23.56 -38.76 39.47
CA THR A 783 -23.47 -38.73 38.00
C THR A 783 -22.69 -39.92 37.42
N ASP A 784 -21.83 -40.55 38.23
CA ASP A 784 -21.09 -41.77 37.91
C ASP A 784 -21.92 -43.05 38.10
N TYR A 785 -23.19 -42.91 38.51
CA TYR A 785 -24.12 -44.03 38.59
C TYR A 785 -24.23 -44.73 37.23
N LYS A 786 -23.97 -46.04 37.26
CA LYS A 786 -24.14 -46.93 36.13
C LYS A 786 -25.12 -48.03 36.54
N PRO A 787 -26.27 -48.17 35.87
CA PRO A 787 -27.22 -49.25 36.11
C PRO A 787 -26.56 -50.63 36.13
N GLU A 788 -25.52 -50.84 35.32
CA GLU A 788 -24.74 -52.07 35.21
C GLU A 788 -24.18 -52.55 36.55
N ASN A 789 -23.72 -51.63 37.39
CA ASN A 789 -23.03 -51.94 38.64
C ASN A 789 -23.99 -52.48 39.72
N PHE A 790 -25.30 -52.33 39.51
CA PHE A 790 -26.34 -52.65 40.49
C PHE A 790 -27.45 -53.55 39.92
N ARG A 791 -27.22 -54.20 38.77
CA ARG A 791 -28.22 -55.08 38.11
C ARG A 791 -28.67 -56.25 38.99
N ASP A 792 -27.81 -56.69 39.91
CA ASP A 792 -28.06 -57.82 40.81
C ASP A 792 -28.59 -57.41 42.19
N VAL A 793 -28.79 -56.11 42.43
CA VAL A 793 -29.29 -55.59 43.70
C VAL A 793 -30.80 -55.39 43.62
N ASP A 794 -31.53 -55.90 44.61
CA ASP A 794 -32.95 -55.62 44.77
C ASP A 794 -33.12 -54.28 45.49
N PHE A 795 -33.39 -53.22 44.72
CA PHE A 795 -33.60 -51.88 45.28
C PHE A 795 -34.66 -51.05 44.53
N ILE A 796 -35.30 -51.59 43.48
CA ILE A 796 -36.38 -50.90 42.74
C ILE A 796 -37.75 -51.30 43.30
N PRO A 797 -38.51 -50.36 43.90
CA PRO A 797 -39.83 -50.65 44.43
C PRO A 797 -40.89 -50.78 43.33
N VAL A 798 -41.58 -51.93 43.27
CA VAL A 798 -42.72 -52.22 42.38
C VAL A 798 -43.98 -52.58 43.16
N GLU A 799 -45.13 -52.30 42.56
CA GLU A 799 -46.44 -52.71 43.08
C GLU A 799 -47.06 -53.78 42.19
N SER A 800 -47.42 -54.91 42.80
CA SER A 800 -48.20 -55.96 42.16
C SER A 800 -49.21 -56.49 43.17
N GLU A 801 -50.49 -56.48 42.79
CA GLU A 801 -51.60 -57.01 43.61
C GLU A 801 -51.66 -56.44 45.05
N GLY A 802 -51.27 -55.17 45.24
CA GLY A 802 -51.38 -54.45 46.52
C GLY A 802 -50.25 -54.71 47.54
N ARG A 803 -49.11 -55.29 47.13
CA ARG A 803 -47.90 -55.46 47.95
C ARG A 803 -46.68 -54.81 47.30
N THR A 804 -45.74 -54.36 48.14
CA THR A 804 -44.48 -53.75 47.74
C THR A 804 -43.39 -54.81 47.64
N TYR A 805 -42.70 -54.83 46.50
CA TYR A 805 -41.57 -55.71 46.26
C TYR A 805 -40.39 -54.89 45.77
N LEU A 806 -39.17 -55.33 46.08
CA LEU A 806 -37.97 -54.84 45.42
C LEU A 806 -37.64 -55.78 44.26
N ARG A 807 -37.37 -55.21 43.09
CA ARG A 807 -36.99 -55.94 41.87
C ARG A 807 -35.68 -55.39 41.31
N LYS A 808 -35.14 -56.16 40.36
CA LYS A 808 -33.98 -55.81 39.55
C LYS A 808 -34.36 -54.85 38.43
N LEU A 809 -33.39 -54.05 37.99
CA LEU A 809 -33.56 -53.04 36.94
C LEU A 809 -34.05 -53.61 35.59
N GLY A 810 -33.68 -54.84 35.23
CA GLY A 810 -34.01 -55.45 33.92
C GLY A 810 -35.40 -56.07 33.83
N GLU A 811 -36.15 -56.14 34.94
CA GLU A 811 -37.46 -56.80 34.99
C GLU A 811 -38.62 -55.80 35.06
N VAL A 812 -38.33 -54.50 35.10
CA VAL A 812 -39.30 -53.45 35.42
C VAL A 812 -39.23 -52.35 34.37
N TYR A 813 -40.40 -51.91 33.91
CA TYR A 813 -40.54 -50.86 32.92
C TYR A 813 -41.23 -49.61 33.48
N SER A 814 -41.08 -48.45 32.84
CA SER A 814 -41.74 -47.22 33.30
C SER A 814 -43.05 -46.91 32.56
N GLY A 815 -43.29 -47.50 31.38
CA GLY A 815 -44.50 -47.23 30.60
C GLY A 815 -45.70 -48.04 31.08
N THR A 816 -46.75 -47.36 31.54
CA THR A 816 -48.00 -48.01 31.98
C THR A 816 -48.73 -48.72 30.83
N GLN A 817 -48.51 -48.31 29.58
CA GLN A 817 -49.06 -48.97 28.40
C GLN A 817 -48.55 -50.40 28.21
N TRP A 818 -47.37 -50.74 28.75
CA TRP A 818 -46.84 -52.11 28.65
C TRP A 818 -47.57 -53.08 29.58
N LYS A 819 -48.34 -52.56 30.55
CA LYS A 819 -49.21 -53.36 31.40
C LYS A 819 -50.29 -54.09 30.59
N THR A 820 -50.80 -53.50 29.50
CA THR A 820 -51.81 -54.14 28.63
C THR A 820 -51.22 -55.25 27.76
N LEU A 821 -49.90 -55.21 27.56
CA LEU A 821 -49.11 -56.23 26.87
C LEU A 821 -48.48 -57.27 27.83
N GLY A 822 -48.63 -57.09 29.16
CA GLY A 822 -48.27 -58.08 30.20
C GLY A 822 -46.97 -57.85 31.00
N PHE A 823 -46.35 -56.66 30.97
CA PHE A 823 -45.04 -56.38 31.60
C PHE A 823 -45.14 -55.70 33.01
N TYR A 824 -44.13 -55.89 33.89
CA TYR A 824 -44.06 -55.23 35.23
C TYR A 824 -43.66 -53.75 35.15
N VAL A 825 -44.24 -52.91 36.02
CA VAL A 825 -44.04 -51.45 36.02
C VAL A 825 -43.67 -50.93 37.42
N VAL A 826 -42.87 -49.86 37.49
CA VAL A 826 -42.49 -49.18 38.75
C VAL A 826 -43.73 -48.71 39.52
N TRP A 827 -43.67 -48.71 40.85
CA TRP A 827 -44.78 -48.24 41.69
C TRP A 827 -45.11 -46.76 41.45
N ASP A 828 -46.39 -46.46 41.21
CA ASP A 828 -46.90 -45.13 40.86
C ASP A 828 -46.48 -44.00 41.80
N ARG A 829 -46.21 -44.27 43.09
CA ARG A 829 -45.73 -43.24 44.05
C ARG A 829 -44.34 -42.70 43.71
N TYR A 830 -43.57 -43.44 42.90
CA TYR A 830 -42.25 -43.07 42.41
C TYR A 830 -42.27 -42.69 40.92
N SER A 831 -43.44 -42.43 40.33
CA SER A 831 -43.56 -41.95 38.96
C SER A 831 -42.83 -40.62 38.72
N SER A 832 -42.60 -39.83 39.77
CA SER A 832 -41.80 -38.59 39.74
C SER A 832 -40.30 -38.81 39.95
N ALA A 833 -39.87 -40.03 40.26
CA ALA A 833 -38.45 -40.36 40.43
C ALA A 833 -37.75 -40.43 39.05
N PRO A 834 -36.42 -40.27 38.99
CA PRO A 834 -35.67 -40.32 37.74
C PRO A 834 -35.47 -41.78 37.26
N LEU A 835 -36.55 -42.48 36.92
CA LEU A 835 -36.58 -43.92 36.60
C LEU A 835 -35.64 -44.29 35.44
N GLN A 836 -35.59 -43.45 34.40
CA GLN A 836 -34.69 -43.67 33.27
C GLN A 836 -33.22 -43.60 33.69
N GLN A 837 -32.86 -42.69 34.60
CA GLN A 837 -31.49 -42.55 35.10
C GLN A 837 -31.12 -43.67 36.06
N LEU A 838 -32.10 -44.21 36.81
CA LEU A 838 -31.91 -45.44 37.59
C LEU A 838 -31.62 -46.65 36.68
N GLY A 839 -31.96 -46.58 35.39
CA GLY A 839 -31.78 -47.67 34.43
C GLY A 839 -33.02 -48.53 34.23
N VAL A 840 -34.18 -48.05 34.70
CA VAL A 840 -35.48 -48.66 34.39
C VAL A 840 -35.83 -48.34 32.94
N MET A 841 -36.06 -49.38 32.13
CA MET A 841 -36.35 -49.20 30.71
C MET A 841 -37.76 -48.63 30.50
N GLN A 842 -37.93 -47.75 29.51
CA GLN A 842 -39.23 -47.18 29.22
C GLN A 842 -40.16 -48.19 28.55
N HIS A 843 -39.60 -49.09 27.75
CA HIS A 843 -40.31 -50.07 26.96
C HIS A 843 -39.54 -51.40 26.90
N PRO A 844 -40.23 -52.52 26.67
CA PRO A 844 -39.61 -53.79 26.32
C PRO A 844 -38.75 -53.66 25.05
N PRO A 845 -37.73 -54.52 24.89
CA PRO A 845 -36.90 -54.52 23.68
C PRO A 845 -37.68 -54.99 22.45
N ALA A 846 -37.32 -54.47 21.27
CA ALA A 846 -38.00 -54.77 20.00
C ALA A 846 -38.02 -56.26 19.65
N SER A 847 -37.03 -57.05 20.10
CA SER A 847 -37.00 -58.50 19.94
C SER A 847 -38.18 -59.19 20.64
N GLU A 848 -38.55 -58.73 21.83
CA GLU A 848 -39.70 -59.28 22.57
C GLU A 848 -41.04 -58.86 21.92
N LEU A 849 -41.07 -57.67 21.28
CA LEU A 849 -42.24 -57.17 20.56
C LEU A 849 -42.45 -57.84 19.20
N LEU A 850 -41.38 -58.12 18.45
CA LEU A 850 -41.44 -58.87 17.19
C LEU A 850 -41.83 -60.32 17.41
N ASP A 851 -41.25 -60.96 18.42
CA ASP A 851 -41.64 -62.30 18.85
C ASP A 851 -43.12 -62.39 19.17
N LEU A 852 -43.70 -61.33 19.76
CA LEU A 852 -45.13 -61.25 20.04
C LEU A 852 -45.97 -61.18 18.75
N LEU A 853 -45.61 -60.32 17.79
CA LEU A 853 -46.35 -60.13 16.52
C LEU A 853 -46.26 -61.33 15.58
N GLU A 854 -45.12 -62.02 15.56
CA GLU A 854 -44.91 -63.22 14.75
C GLU A 854 -45.70 -64.42 15.32
N LYS A 855 -45.71 -64.60 16.64
CA LYS A 855 -46.38 -65.72 17.31
C LYS A 855 -47.89 -65.51 17.45
N ALA A 856 -48.35 -64.26 17.58
CA ALA A 856 -49.76 -63.93 17.82
C ALA A 856 -50.14 -62.57 17.19
N PRO A 857 -50.35 -62.47 15.86
CA PRO A 857 -50.73 -61.23 15.20
C PRO A 857 -52.16 -60.78 15.58
N PRO A 858 -52.46 -59.46 15.47
CA PRO A 858 -53.79 -58.95 15.80
C PRO A 858 -54.85 -59.49 14.84
N LEU A 859 -55.94 -60.04 15.40
CA LEU A 859 -56.95 -60.81 14.66
C LEU A 859 -58.04 -59.94 14.02
N ASP A 860 -58.24 -58.74 14.51
CA ASP A 860 -59.32 -57.84 14.11
C ASP A 860 -58.84 -56.40 13.98
N GLU A 861 -59.59 -55.59 13.24
CA GLU A 861 -59.27 -54.19 12.96
C GLU A 861 -59.10 -53.34 14.24
N LYS A 862 -59.84 -53.60 15.33
CA LYS A 862 -59.74 -52.82 16.57
C LYS A 862 -58.49 -53.15 17.37
N THR A 863 -58.18 -54.44 17.53
CA THR A 863 -56.95 -54.89 18.19
C THR A 863 -55.73 -54.49 17.36
N ALA A 864 -55.81 -54.61 16.03
CA ALA A 864 -54.78 -54.17 15.10
C ALA A 864 -54.55 -52.66 15.21
N THR A 865 -55.62 -51.85 15.31
CA THR A 865 -55.51 -50.41 15.52
C THR A 865 -54.75 -50.11 16.82
N HIS A 866 -55.16 -50.68 17.97
CA HIS A 866 -54.50 -50.37 19.25
C HIS A 866 -53.05 -50.88 19.32
N TRP A 867 -52.77 -52.04 18.73
CA TRP A 867 -51.42 -52.60 18.65
C TRP A 867 -50.54 -51.78 17.73
N PHE A 868 -50.98 -51.45 16.51
CA PHE A 868 -50.23 -50.62 15.57
C PHE A 868 -50.03 -49.20 16.11
N GLU A 869 -50.97 -48.66 16.87
CA GLU A 869 -50.80 -47.39 17.60
C GLU A 869 -49.77 -47.47 18.73
N THR A 870 -49.69 -48.59 19.45
CA THR A 870 -48.71 -48.77 20.54
C THR A 870 -47.32 -49.10 20.00
N LEU A 871 -47.24 -49.80 18.87
CA LEU A 871 -46.00 -50.25 18.23
C LEU A 871 -45.41 -49.22 17.26
N SER A 872 -46.21 -48.24 16.79
CA SER A 872 -45.79 -47.23 15.81
C SER A 872 -44.51 -46.51 16.21
N ASP A 873 -44.31 -46.32 17.51
CA ASP A 873 -43.26 -45.47 18.05
C ASP A 873 -42.09 -46.30 18.65
N ASN A 874 -42.18 -47.64 18.66
CA ASN A 874 -41.27 -48.51 19.43
C ASN A 874 -40.49 -49.56 18.60
N LEU A 875 -40.61 -49.56 17.27
CA LEU A 875 -39.89 -50.48 16.37
C LEU A 875 -38.97 -49.72 15.39
N ALA A 876 -37.79 -50.27 15.10
CA ALA A 876 -36.81 -49.64 14.21
C ALA A 876 -37.10 -49.91 12.73
N THR A 877 -36.60 -49.08 11.81
CA THR A 877 -36.81 -49.23 10.35
C THR A 877 -36.37 -50.58 9.78
N SER A 878 -35.30 -51.18 10.32
CA SER A 878 -34.88 -52.55 9.96
C SER A 878 -35.94 -53.60 10.33
N ASP A 879 -36.63 -53.40 11.45
CA ASP A 879 -37.71 -54.28 11.89
C ASP A 879 -38.96 -54.05 11.04
N LEU A 880 -39.21 -52.81 10.60
CA LEU A 880 -40.30 -52.45 9.69
C LEU A 880 -40.12 -53.04 8.28
N THR A 881 -38.90 -53.16 7.76
CA THR A 881 -38.66 -53.86 6.48
C THR A 881 -38.97 -55.35 6.55
N LYS A 882 -38.76 -56.00 7.72
CA LYS A 882 -39.21 -57.37 7.94
C LYS A 882 -40.74 -57.44 7.95
N LEU A 883 -41.38 -56.44 8.54
CA LEU A 883 -42.84 -56.34 8.63
C LEU A 883 -43.52 -55.97 7.29
N SER A 884 -42.82 -55.29 6.37
CA SER A 884 -43.29 -54.90 5.02
C SER A 884 -43.76 -56.08 4.17
N GLY A 885 -43.10 -57.24 4.31
CA GLY A 885 -43.47 -58.49 3.66
C GLY A 885 -44.40 -59.40 4.48
N LEU A 886 -44.58 -59.13 5.78
CA LEU A 886 -45.35 -60.00 6.67
C LEU A 886 -46.86 -59.73 6.56
N PRO A 887 -47.69 -60.78 6.57
CA PRO A 887 -49.14 -60.65 6.46
C PRO A 887 -49.73 -60.21 7.80
N ILE A 888 -49.54 -58.93 8.15
CA ILE A 888 -50.03 -58.33 9.40
C ILE A 888 -51.25 -57.43 9.21
N VAL A 889 -51.59 -57.03 7.97
CA VAL A 889 -52.68 -56.09 7.69
C VAL A 889 -53.97 -56.83 7.34
N PRO A 890 -55.03 -56.78 8.17
CA PRO A 890 -56.30 -57.40 7.83
C PRO A 890 -57.03 -56.60 6.74
N THR A 891 -57.37 -57.23 5.60
CA THR A 891 -58.11 -56.62 4.49
C THR A 891 -59.36 -57.43 4.10
N GLY A 892 -60.49 -56.76 3.84
CA GLY A 892 -61.79 -57.38 3.51
C GLY A 892 -62.75 -57.50 4.71
N PRO A 893 -64.03 -57.86 4.49
CA PRO A 893 -65.03 -57.93 5.55
C PRO A 893 -64.70 -59.00 6.60
N SER A 894 -65.06 -58.76 7.86
CA SER A 894 -64.65 -59.55 9.03
C SER A 894 -64.99 -61.05 9.01
N SER A 895 -65.84 -61.50 8.07
CA SER A 895 -66.17 -62.91 7.84
C SER A 895 -65.22 -63.64 6.86
N ALA A 896 -64.35 -62.91 6.15
CA ALA A 896 -63.35 -63.45 5.21
C ALA A 896 -62.13 -62.51 5.09
N SER A 897 -61.56 -62.08 6.23
CA SER A 897 -60.40 -61.19 6.24
C SER A 897 -59.15 -61.88 5.70
N LYS A 898 -58.55 -61.28 4.68
CA LYS A 898 -57.28 -61.69 4.08
C LYS A 898 -56.17 -60.81 4.64
N MET A 899 -55.13 -61.42 5.19
CA MET A 899 -53.95 -60.70 5.63
C MET A 899 -53.08 -60.35 4.44
N LEU A 900 -52.79 -59.07 4.23
CA LEU A 900 -51.91 -58.59 3.16
C LEU A 900 -50.63 -57.97 3.74
N PRO A 901 -49.52 -58.05 2.99
CA PRO A 901 -48.32 -57.30 3.31
C PRO A 901 -48.54 -55.79 3.12
N PRO A 902 -48.04 -54.95 4.03
CA PRO A 902 -48.14 -53.49 3.91
C PRO A 902 -47.64 -52.93 2.56
N ALA A 903 -46.58 -53.48 1.96
CA ALA A 903 -45.98 -52.98 0.70
C ALA A 903 -46.91 -52.96 -0.54
N LYS A 904 -48.02 -53.71 -0.51
CA LYS A 904 -48.97 -53.80 -1.63
C LYS A 904 -50.19 -52.89 -1.45
N CYS A 905 -50.21 -52.09 -0.40
CA CYS A 905 -51.33 -51.22 -0.05
C CYS A 905 -50.95 -49.75 -0.26
N HIS A 906 -51.89 -48.95 -0.78
CA HIS A 906 -51.78 -47.50 -0.76
C HIS A 906 -52.58 -46.95 0.42
N ILE A 907 -52.10 -45.88 1.04
CA ILE A 907 -52.76 -45.29 2.21
C ILE A 907 -53.64 -44.13 1.77
N GLY A 908 -54.86 -44.10 2.28
CA GLY A 908 -55.79 -42.99 2.12
C GLY A 908 -57.10 -43.38 1.47
N GLN A 909 -58.17 -42.64 1.76
CA GLN A 909 -59.41 -42.75 1.00
C GLN A 909 -59.15 -42.31 -0.44
N GLY A 910 -59.73 -43.00 -1.43
CA GLY A 910 -59.57 -42.75 -2.87
C GLY A 910 -59.92 -41.31 -3.30
N LEU A 911 -59.03 -40.36 -2.98
CA LEU A 911 -59.13 -38.94 -3.26
C LEU A 911 -58.65 -38.58 -4.66
N GLN A 912 -58.09 -39.53 -5.41
CA GLN A 912 -57.83 -39.36 -6.83
C GLN A 912 -59.06 -39.76 -7.65
N GLN A 913 -60.11 -38.93 -7.60
CA GLN A 913 -61.19 -39.04 -8.59
C GLN A 913 -60.60 -38.84 -10.00
N GLY A 914 -60.75 -39.84 -10.86
CA GLY A 914 -60.24 -39.80 -12.23
C GLY A 914 -59.49 -41.08 -12.61
N LEU A 915 -58.45 -40.92 -13.43
CA LEU A 915 -57.65 -41.99 -14.04
C LEU A 915 -57.05 -42.98 -13.02
N TYR A 916 -56.51 -42.46 -11.91
CA TYR A 916 -55.64 -43.24 -11.01
C TYR A 916 -56.39 -44.16 -10.02
N ALA A 917 -57.59 -43.81 -9.54
CA ALA A 917 -58.36 -44.69 -8.66
C ALA A 917 -58.77 -46.03 -9.30
N LYS A 918 -58.82 -46.09 -10.64
CA LYS A 918 -59.12 -47.32 -11.40
C LYS A 918 -57.87 -48.20 -11.61
N LEU A 919 -56.69 -47.75 -11.16
CA LEU A 919 -55.41 -48.41 -11.41
C LEU A 919 -54.72 -48.93 -10.12
N PHE A 920 -55.12 -48.59 -8.87
CA PHE A 920 -54.42 -48.92 -7.60
C PHE A 920 -55.35 -49.28 -6.37
N ILE A 921 -54.85 -49.97 -5.30
CA ILE A 921 -55.59 -50.43 -4.06
C ILE A 921 -55.30 -49.58 -2.80
N PHE A 922 -56.32 -49.25 -1.99
CA PHE A 922 -56.24 -48.32 -0.84
C PHE A 922 -56.75 -48.87 0.53
N VAL A 923 -56.11 -48.53 1.68
CA VAL A 923 -56.47 -48.93 3.08
C VAL A 923 -56.42 -47.76 4.11
N ASP A 924 -57.13 -47.87 5.25
CA ASP A 924 -57.18 -46.84 6.32
C ASP A 924 -57.51 -47.41 7.74
N PHE A 925 -56.59 -47.31 8.70
CA PHE A 925 -56.69 -47.72 10.12
C PHE A 925 -56.61 -46.52 11.09
N GLY A 926 -56.84 -45.31 10.59
CA GLY A 926 -56.64 -44.08 11.35
C GLY A 926 -55.20 -43.57 11.31
N THR A 927 -55.02 -42.35 11.79
CA THR A 927 -53.82 -41.54 11.50
C THR A 927 -52.51 -42.13 12.05
N LYS A 928 -52.52 -42.68 13.26
CA LYS A 928 -51.34 -43.24 13.92
C LYS A 928 -50.97 -44.63 13.38
N ALA A 929 -51.95 -45.52 13.26
CA ALA A 929 -51.72 -46.85 12.70
C ALA A 929 -51.32 -46.79 11.21
N ASN A 930 -51.90 -45.89 10.40
CA ASN A 930 -51.49 -45.71 9.00
C ASN A 930 -50.05 -45.23 8.87
N ARG A 931 -49.56 -44.41 9.81
CA ARG A 931 -48.15 -43.97 9.81
C ARG A 931 -47.20 -45.17 9.99
N PHE A 932 -47.55 -46.10 10.87
CA PHE A 932 -46.82 -47.35 11.03
C PHE A 932 -46.86 -48.18 9.75
N LEU A 933 -48.00 -48.27 9.06
CA LEU A 933 -48.11 -48.98 7.78
C LEU A 933 -47.32 -48.30 6.64
N SER A 934 -47.32 -46.96 6.54
CA SER A 934 -46.45 -46.22 5.61
C SER A 934 -44.97 -46.55 5.84
N ALA A 935 -44.58 -46.70 7.11
CA ALA A 935 -43.22 -47.05 7.49
C ALA A 935 -42.89 -48.53 7.19
N CYS A 936 -43.90 -49.37 6.98
CA CYS A 936 -43.81 -50.73 6.45
C CYS A 936 -43.97 -50.77 4.90
N ASP A 937 -43.62 -49.70 4.16
CA ASP A 937 -43.69 -49.57 2.69
C ASP A 937 -45.09 -49.46 2.05
N SER A 938 -46.14 -49.18 2.81
CA SER A 938 -47.41 -48.78 2.17
C SER A 938 -47.27 -47.40 1.51
N LYS A 939 -47.60 -47.28 0.21
CA LYS A 939 -47.40 -46.05 -0.57
C LYS A 939 -48.46 -44.99 -0.30
N ASN A 940 -48.06 -43.73 -0.14
CA ASN A 940 -48.99 -42.62 0.15
C ASN A 940 -49.64 -42.00 -1.10
N GLN A 941 -49.00 -42.11 -2.28
CA GLN A 941 -49.52 -41.59 -3.56
C GLN A 941 -48.90 -42.33 -4.76
N VAL A 942 -49.49 -42.15 -5.94
CA VAL A 942 -49.00 -42.68 -7.22
C VAL A 942 -47.90 -41.75 -7.78
N SER A 943 -46.76 -42.30 -8.22
CA SER A 943 -45.60 -41.52 -8.67
C SER A 943 -45.54 -41.31 -10.21
N ILE A 944 -44.74 -40.34 -10.68
CA ILE A 944 -44.49 -40.09 -12.12
C ILE A 944 -43.83 -41.31 -12.79
N GLU A 945 -42.97 -42.04 -12.08
CA GLU A 945 -42.40 -43.31 -12.53
C GLU A 945 -43.48 -44.40 -12.69
N ASP A 946 -44.43 -44.51 -11.75
CA ASP A 946 -45.56 -45.43 -11.88
C ASP A 946 -46.44 -45.05 -13.10
N ILE A 947 -46.62 -43.76 -13.37
CA ILE A 947 -47.37 -43.24 -14.54
C ILE A 947 -46.63 -43.52 -15.86
N ALA A 948 -45.32 -43.27 -15.91
CA ALA A 948 -44.49 -43.51 -17.08
C ALA A 948 -44.48 -45.01 -17.47
N LYS A 949 -44.41 -45.90 -16.47
CA LYS A 949 -44.51 -47.36 -16.70
C LYS A 949 -45.87 -47.75 -17.27
N VAL A 950 -46.96 -47.21 -16.73
CA VAL A 950 -48.30 -47.45 -17.27
C VAL A 950 -48.45 -46.91 -18.71
N LEU A 951 -47.86 -45.74 -19.03
CA LEU A 951 -47.87 -45.17 -20.39
C LEU A 951 -47.10 -46.04 -21.40
N ILE A 952 -45.95 -46.58 -21.01
CA ILE A 952 -45.17 -47.51 -21.85
C ILE A 952 -45.93 -48.82 -22.06
N GLU A 953 -46.55 -49.35 -21.01
CA GLU A 953 -47.28 -50.61 -21.07
C GLU A 953 -48.50 -50.53 -22.00
N ASN A 954 -49.28 -49.43 -21.97
CA ASN A 954 -50.47 -49.26 -22.81
C ASN A 954 -50.76 -47.78 -23.16
N PRO A 955 -50.09 -47.21 -24.19
CA PRO A 955 -50.20 -45.78 -24.50
C PRO A 955 -51.57 -45.37 -25.04
N GLU A 956 -52.25 -46.24 -25.79
CA GLU A 956 -53.60 -45.97 -26.31
C GLU A 956 -54.65 -45.91 -25.19
N ARG A 957 -54.61 -46.87 -24.25
CA ARG A 957 -55.51 -46.88 -23.08
C ARG A 957 -55.27 -45.66 -22.18
N PHE A 958 -54.02 -45.24 -22.06
CA PHE A 958 -53.68 -44.02 -21.34
C PHE A 958 -54.23 -42.78 -22.05
N PHE A 959 -54.06 -42.67 -23.38
CA PHE A 959 -54.58 -41.57 -24.21
C PHE A 959 -56.11 -41.45 -24.14
N GLU A 960 -56.83 -42.57 -24.18
CA GLU A 960 -58.29 -42.61 -24.05
C GLU A 960 -58.76 -42.16 -22.66
N LEU A 961 -58.16 -42.71 -21.60
CA LEU A 961 -58.55 -42.36 -20.24
C LEU A 961 -58.13 -40.91 -19.86
N ALA A 962 -57.14 -40.34 -20.55
CA ALA A 962 -56.72 -38.95 -20.40
C ALA A 962 -57.62 -37.94 -21.16
N GLY A 963 -58.54 -38.39 -22.01
CA GLY A 963 -59.53 -37.52 -22.65
C GLY A 963 -59.13 -36.91 -24.01
N GLY A 964 -58.20 -37.53 -24.74
CA GLY A 964 -57.81 -37.11 -26.11
C GLY A 964 -56.61 -36.15 -26.16
N TYR A 965 -56.40 -35.47 -27.29
CA TYR A 965 -55.16 -34.72 -27.60
C TYR A 965 -54.78 -33.69 -26.51
N GLU A 966 -55.71 -32.80 -26.13
CA GLU A 966 -55.45 -31.76 -25.12
C GLU A 966 -55.13 -32.36 -23.73
N GLY A 967 -55.90 -33.36 -23.28
CA GLY A 967 -55.69 -33.99 -21.98
C GLY A 967 -54.40 -34.82 -21.93
N PHE A 968 -54.06 -35.48 -23.04
CA PHE A 968 -52.80 -36.18 -23.17
C PHE A 968 -51.60 -35.23 -23.19
N LEU A 969 -51.69 -34.09 -23.88
CA LEU A 969 -50.62 -33.08 -23.86
C LEU A 969 -50.35 -32.57 -22.45
N VAL A 970 -51.37 -32.42 -21.59
CA VAL A 970 -51.18 -32.04 -20.18
C VAL A 970 -50.36 -33.09 -19.43
N GLU A 971 -50.70 -34.37 -19.56
CA GLU A 971 -49.94 -35.44 -18.89
C GLU A 971 -48.55 -35.64 -19.50
N LEU A 972 -48.39 -35.45 -20.82
CA LEU A 972 -47.11 -35.51 -21.51
C LEU A 972 -46.20 -34.34 -21.12
N GLN A 973 -46.75 -33.14 -20.97
CA GLN A 973 -46.02 -31.98 -20.44
C GLN A 973 -45.59 -32.22 -18.98
N LYS A 974 -46.43 -32.86 -18.14
CA LYS A 974 -46.03 -33.24 -16.78
C LYS A 974 -44.84 -34.19 -16.79
N LEU A 975 -44.85 -35.20 -17.67
CA LEU A 975 -43.72 -36.10 -17.86
C LEU A 975 -42.47 -35.37 -18.37
N ALA A 976 -42.61 -34.46 -19.34
CA ALA A 976 -41.51 -33.71 -19.91
C ALA A 976 -40.86 -32.75 -18.89
N CYS A 977 -41.67 -32.01 -18.12
CA CYS A 977 -41.19 -31.11 -17.06
C CYS A 977 -40.49 -31.88 -15.93
N HIS A 978 -40.96 -33.09 -15.61
CA HIS A 978 -40.40 -33.95 -14.56
C HIS A 978 -39.54 -35.09 -15.12
N ARG A 979 -38.90 -34.89 -16.28
CA ARG A 979 -38.06 -35.92 -16.93
C ARG A 979 -37.00 -36.49 -15.98
N GLN A 980 -36.48 -35.67 -15.06
CA GLN A 980 -35.46 -36.08 -14.10
C GLN A 980 -35.97 -37.11 -13.07
N ASP A 981 -37.29 -37.15 -12.83
CA ASP A 981 -37.94 -38.07 -11.89
C ASP A 981 -38.26 -39.43 -12.53
N ILE A 982 -38.00 -39.59 -13.84
CA ILE A 982 -38.16 -40.84 -14.57
C ILE A 982 -36.80 -41.54 -14.65
N SER A 983 -36.77 -42.82 -14.27
CA SER A 983 -35.51 -43.56 -14.26
C SER A 983 -34.92 -43.70 -15.67
N ASN A 984 -33.59 -43.72 -15.76
CA ASN A 984 -32.89 -43.89 -17.05
C ASN A 984 -33.29 -45.19 -17.77
N ALA A 985 -33.68 -46.24 -17.03
CA ALA A 985 -34.21 -47.47 -17.60
C ALA A 985 -35.53 -47.21 -18.33
N THR A 986 -36.47 -46.55 -17.65
CA THR A 986 -37.78 -46.17 -18.20
C THR A 986 -37.65 -45.20 -19.38
N LEU A 987 -36.75 -44.20 -19.32
CA LEU A 987 -36.47 -43.29 -20.45
C LEU A 987 -35.87 -44.01 -21.67
N ASN A 988 -34.99 -44.98 -21.43
CA ASN A 988 -34.41 -45.79 -22.50
C ASN A 988 -35.49 -46.63 -23.20
N GLU A 989 -36.43 -47.20 -22.44
CA GLU A 989 -37.58 -47.90 -23.02
C GLU A 989 -38.46 -46.97 -23.86
N MET A 990 -38.70 -45.72 -23.42
CA MET A 990 -39.45 -44.73 -24.20
C MET A 990 -38.76 -44.32 -25.51
N SER A 991 -37.43 -44.30 -25.57
CA SER A 991 -36.69 -43.92 -26.78
C SER A 991 -36.74 -44.98 -27.91
N HIS A 992 -37.21 -46.20 -27.60
CA HIS A 992 -37.30 -47.30 -28.56
C HIS A 992 -38.74 -47.74 -28.85
N ASN A 993 -39.65 -47.59 -27.88
CA ASN A 993 -41.07 -47.94 -28.05
C ASN A 993 -41.88 -46.83 -28.74
N PRO A 994 -42.98 -47.15 -29.44
CA PRO A 994 -43.85 -46.16 -30.09
C PRO A 994 -44.73 -45.45 -29.05
N SER A 995 -44.12 -44.66 -28.18
CA SER A 995 -44.80 -43.92 -27.09
C SER A 995 -44.86 -42.40 -27.32
N LEU A 996 -44.28 -41.86 -28.40
CA LEU A 996 -44.27 -40.42 -28.69
C LEU A 996 -45.35 -40.02 -29.69
N LEU A 997 -46.08 -38.95 -29.39
CA LEU A 997 -47.13 -38.44 -30.25
C LEU A 997 -46.57 -37.54 -31.36
N GLY A 998 -46.76 -37.92 -32.62
CA GLY A 998 -46.42 -37.11 -33.80
C GLY A 998 -47.66 -36.48 -34.45
N VAL A 999 -47.51 -35.25 -34.97
CA VAL A 999 -48.59 -34.44 -35.55
C VAL A 999 -48.29 -34.09 -37.01
N ARG A 1000 -49.20 -34.35 -37.95
CA ARG A 1000 -49.01 -33.99 -39.37
C ARG A 1000 -50.16 -33.13 -39.89
N ARG A 1001 -49.85 -32.11 -40.70
CA ARG A 1001 -50.84 -31.29 -41.40
C ARG A 1001 -51.31 -31.97 -42.69
N LYS A 1002 -52.61 -32.04 -42.89
CA LYS A 1002 -53.25 -32.59 -44.09
C LYS A 1002 -54.08 -31.50 -44.77
N LYS A 1003 -53.95 -31.38 -46.10
CA LYS A 1003 -54.76 -30.45 -46.89
C LYS A 1003 -56.08 -31.10 -47.27
N THR A 1004 -57.20 -30.43 -47.03
CA THR A 1004 -58.54 -30.93 -47.36
C THR A 1004 -58.91 -30.44 -48.76
N GLU A 1005 -59.16 -31.34 -49.72
CA GLU A 1005 -59.60 -30.93 -51.06
C GLU A 1005 -60.98 -30.25 -50.97
N GLY A 1006 -61.08 -28.99 -51.41
CA GLY A 1006 -62.36 -28.27 -51.57
C GLY A 1006 -62.73 -27.23 -50.50
N GLN A 1007 -61.92 -27.00 -49.46
CA GLN A 1007 -62.12 -25.90 -48.48
C GLN A 1007 -60.79 -25.22 -48.13
N ALA A 1008 -60.81 -23.91 -47.85
CA ALA A 1008 -59.64 -23.17 -47.39
C ALA A 1008 -59.41 -23.44 -45.88
N GLY A 1009 -58.81 -24.60 -45.55
CA GLY A 1009 -58.45 -24.99 -44.17
C GLY A 1009 -57.52 -26.22 -44.10
N TRP A 1010 -56.86 -26.43 -42.95
CA TRP A 1010 -55.93 -27.54 -42.68
C TRP A 1010 -56.51 -28.48 -41.61
N ASP A 1011 -56.30 -29.80 -41.73
CA ASP A 1011 -56.65 -30.80 -40.72
C ASP A 1011 -55.39 -31.47 -40.12
N TYR A 1012 -55.50 -32.12 -38.96
CA TYR A 1012 -54.37 -32.71 -38.22
C TYR A 1012 -54.52 -34.22 -37.99
N GLU A 1013 -53.43 -34.95 -38.22
CA GLU A 1013 -53.34 -36.39 -37.98
C GLU A 1013 -52.38 -36.69 -36.82
N TYR A 1014 -52.86 -37.50 -35.84
CA TYR A 1014 -52.10 -37.89 -34.65
C TYR A 1014 -51.68 -39.36 -34.69
N ARG A 1015 -50.43 -39.65 -34.39
CA ARG A 1015 -49.94 -41.04 -34.35
C ARG A 1015 -48.83 -41.23 -33.32
N PHE A 1016 -48.89 -42.33 -32.56
CA PHE A 1016 -47.80 -42.74 -31.68
C PHE A 1016 -46.70 -43.42 -32.50
N LEU A 1017 -45.49 -42.84 -32.44
CA LEU A 1017 -44.33 -43.18 -33.27
C LEU A 1017 -43.08 -43.24 -32.39
N PRO A 1018 -42.06 -44.00 -32.80
CA PRO A 1018 -40.73 -43.90 -32.19
C PRO A 1018 -40.05 -42.57 -32.59
N PRO A 1019 -39.02 -42.11 -31.86
CA PRO A 1019 -38.36 -40.81 -32.09
C PRO A 1019 -37.93 -40.55 -33.54
N ARG A 1020 -37.45 -41.57 -34.26
CA ARG A 1020 -37.04 -41.45 -35.68
C ARG A 1020 -38.17 -41.08 -36.64
N GLY A 1021 -39.42 -41.29 -36.24
CA GLY A 1021 -40.61 -40.99 -37.04
C GLY A 1021 -41.14 -39.57 -36.85
N VAL A 1022 -40.55 -38.76 -35.97
CA VAL A 1022 -41.01 -37.42 -35.62
C VAL A 1022 -39.88 -36.40 -35.82
N THR A 1023 -40.15 -35.30 -36.49
CA THR A 1023 -39.16 -34.23 -36.80
C THR A 1023 -39.47 -32.95 -36.03
N ILE A 1024 -38.44 -32.20 -35.63
CA ILE A 1024 -38.58 -30.90 -34.95
C ILE A 1024 -38.42 -29.79 -36.00
N VAL A 1025 -39.33 -28.82 -36.01
CA VAL A 1025 -39.36 -27.76 -37.04
C VAL A 1025 -38.52 -26.56 -36.60
N ASP A 1026 -37.38 -26.35 -37.24
CA ASP A 1026 -36.45 -25.23 -37.00
C ASP A 1026 -36.34 -24.25 -38.18
N ASP A 1027 -36.62 -24.70 -39.41
CA ASP A 1027 -36.71 -23.85 -40.61
C ASP A 1027 -38.16 -23.80 -41.12
N MET A 1028 -38.77 -22.62 -41.01
CA MET A 1028 -40.16 -22.39 -41.41
C MET A 1028 -40.36 -22.36 -42.93
N ASP A 1029 -39.35 -21.95 -43.70
CA ASP A 1029 -39.42 -21.94 -45.16
C ASP A 1029 -39.42 -23.38 -45.70
N ASP A 1030 -38.58 -24.23 -45.14
CA ASP A 1030 -38.55 -25.66 -45.48
C ASP A 1030 -39.78 -26.39 -44.96
N TYR A 1031 -40.29 -26.04 -43.78
CA TYR A 1031 -41.56 -26.59 -43.31
C TYR A 1031 -42.71 -26.24 -44.25
N GLN A 1032 -42.81 -25.00 -44.74
CA GLN A 1032 -43.84 -24.63 -45.72
C GLN A 1032 -43.73 -25.40 -47.05
N LEU A 1033 -42.53 -25.85 -47.43
CA LEU A 1033 -42.32 -26.65 -48.64
C LEU A 1033 -42.69 -28.13 -48.47
N PHE A 1034 -42.64 -28.66 -47.23
CA PHE A 1034 -42.76 -30.09 -46.94
C PHE A 1034 -43.83 -30.47 -45.90
N TYR A 1035 -44.65 -29.52 -45.41
CA TYR A 1035 -45.59 -29.75 -44.30
C TYR A 1035 -46.56 -30.94 -44.51
N ASP A 1036 -46.87 -31.29 -45.75
CA ASP A 1036 -47.82 -32.34 -46.13
C ASP A 1036 -47.23 -33.76 -45.99
N CYS A 1037 -45.91 -33.88 -45.83
CA CYS A 1037 -45.21 -35.17 -45.78
C CYS A 1037 -44.46 -35.44 -44.46
N LEU A 1038 -44.61 -34.58 -43.43
CA LEU A 1038 -43.85 -34.64 -42.18
C LEU A 1038 -44.77 -34.86 -40.96
N PHE A 1039 -44.41 -35.80 -40.08
CA PHE A 1039 -44.92 -35.81 -38.71
C PHE A 1039 -43.96 -35.04 -37.82
N VAL A 1040 -44.47 -33.99 -37.18
CA VAL A 1040 -43.69 -33.08 -36.37
C VAL A 1040 -44.04 -33.23 -34.89
N ALA A 1041 -43.08 -32.86 -34.03
CA ALA A 1041 -43.33 -32.79 -32.60
C ALA A 1041 -44.43 -31.75 -32.30
N PRO A 1042 -45.27 -31.96 -31.27
CA PRO A 1042 -46.21 -30.94 -30.80
C PRO A 1042 -45.45 -29.64 -30.49
N PRO A 1043 -45.99 -28.47 -30.88
CA PRO A 1043 -45.26 -27.20 -30.77
C PRO A 1043 -45.04 -26.85 -29.29
N GLY A 1044 -43.83 -26.39 -28.98
CA GLY A 1044 -43.48 -25.88 -27.66
C GLY A 1044 -42.09 -26.30 -27.22
N GLN A 1045 -41.28 -25.34 -26.80
CA GLN A 1045 -39.86 -25.53 -26.51
C GLN A 1045 -39.57 -26.70 -25.54
N VAL A 1046 -40.34 -26.84 -24.45
CA VAL A 1046 -40.16 -27.92 -23.47
C VAL A 1046 -40.44 -29.31 -24.07
N LEU A 1047 -41.45 -29.41 -24.94
CA LEU A 1047 -41.77 -30.66 -25.62
C LEU A 1047 -40.78 -30.97 -26.73
N GLU A 1048 -40.35 -29.97 -27.48
CA GLU A 1048 -39.33 -30.11 -28.53
C GLU A 1048 -37.98 -30.53 -27.94
N ASP A 1049 -37.57 -29.96 -26.81
CA ASP A 1049 -36.37 -30.36 -26.06
C ASP A 1049 -36.51 -31.79 -25.50
N PHE A 1050 -37.69 -32.15 -24.98
CA PHE A 1050 -37.97 -33.51 -24.50
C PHE A 1050 -37.88 -34.52 -25.64
N TYR A 1051 -38.49 -34.23 -26.79
CA TYR A 1051 -38.45 -35.06 -28.00
C TYR A 1051 -37.03 -35.13 -28.57
N ARG A 1052 -36.27 -34.02 -28.53
CA ARG A 1052 -34.84 -34.00 -28.90
C ARG A 1052 -34.03 -34.91 -27.99
N SER A 1053 -34.29 -34.88 -26.69
CA SER A 1053 -33.60 -35.73 -25.69
C SER A 1053 -33.86 -37.22 -25.87
N LEU A 1054 -34.97 -37.58 -26.51
CA LEU A 1054 -35.34 -38.96 -26.84
C LEU A 1054 -34.86 -39.38 -28.24
N GLY A 1055 -34.31 -38.46 -29.04
CA GLY A 1055 -33.60 -38.76 -30.28
C GLY A 1055 -34.23 -38.24 -31.59
N CYS A 1056 -35.22 -37.34 -31.55
CA CYS A 1056 -35.78 -36.70 -32.75
C CYS A 1056 -34.78 -35.74 -33.42
N SER A 1057 -34.84 -35.57 -34.75
CA SER A 1057 -33.94 -34.70 -35.55
C SER A 1057 -34.59 -33.37 -35.97
N TYR A 1058 -33.79 -32.35 -36.23
CA TYR A 1058 -34.26 -31.05 -36.78
C TYR A 1058 -34.53 -31.14 -38.29
N LEU A 1059 -35.41 -30.27 -38.80
CA LEU A 1059 -35.83 -30.29 -40.21
C LEU A 1059 -34.71 -29.79 -41.14
N SER A 1060 -33.95 -28.77 -40.75
CA SER A 1060 -32.82 -28.25 -41.53
C SER A 1060 -31.73 -29.29 -41.80
N GLU A 1061 -31.46 -30.18 -40.83
CA GLU A 1061 -30.52 -31.30 -40.97
C GLU A 1061 -30.98 -32.34 -42.00
N ALA A 1062 -32.29 -32.39 -42.26
CA ALA A 1062 -32.93 -33.37 -43.12
C ALA A 1062 -33.17 -32.88 -44.56
N VAL A 1063 -32.86 -31.62 -44.92
CA VAL A 1063 -33.07 -31.04 -46.26
C VAL A 1063 -31.74 -30.69 -46.96
N ARG A 1064 -31.57 -31.06 -48.24
CA ARG A 1064 -30.40 -30.76 -49.09
C ARG A 1064 -30.78 -29.95 -50.33
N TRP A 1065 -29.89 -29.15 -50.94
CA TRP A 1065 -30.25 -28.28 -52.08
C TRP A 1065 -29.17 -28.11 -53.18
N SER A 1066 -29.57 -27.71 -54.39
CA SER A 1066 -28.69 -27.44 -55.58
C SER A 1066 -29.26 -26.38 -56.56
N CYS A 1067 -28.42 -25.70 -57.35
CA CYS A 1067 -28.81 -24.69 -58.37
C CYS A 1067 -28.00 -24.85 -59.69
N ASN A 1068 -28.65 -24.79 -60.87
CA ASN A 1068 -28.07 -25.33 -62.12
C ASN A 1068 -27.89 -24.39 -63.34
N ASP A 1069 -28.14 -23.08 -63.29
CA ASP A 1069 -27.94 -22.20 -64.48
C ASP A 1069 -27.18 -20.90 -64.16
N PHE A 1070 -25.87 -20.88 -64.39
CA PHE A 1070 -25.00 -19.70 -64.22
C PHE A 1070 -24.37 -19.29 -65.55
N HIS A 1071 -25.12 -18.58 -66.39
CA HIS A 1071 -24.57 -17.97 -67.61
C HIS A 1071 -24.34 -16.48 -67.40
N GLU A 1072 -23.07 -16.07 -67.40
CA GLU A 1072 -22.67 -14.67 -67.16
C GLU A 1072 -23.00 -13.78 -68.36
N ILE A 1073 -23.62 -12.63 -68.07
CA ILE A 1073 -23.86 -11.55 -69.04
C ILE A 1073 -22.90 -10.36 -68.77
N PRO A 1074 -22.56 -9.52 -69.77
CA PRO A 1074 -21.58 -8.43 -69.60
C PRO A 1074 -21.97 -7.46 -68.47
N ALA A 1075 -20.97 -6.98 -67.73
CA ALA A 1075 -21.17 -6.18 -66.52
C ALA A 1075 -22.11 -4.98 -66.72
N THR A 1076 -23.32 -5.09 -66.20
CA THR A 1076 -24.30 -4.00 -66.11
C THR A 1076 -23.88 -3.01 -65.02
N LYS A 1077 -24.31 -1.74 -65.11
CA LYS A 1077 -24.01 -0.70 -64.09
C LYS A 1077 -24.40 -1.10 -62.65
N THR A 1078 -25.26 -2.10 -62.49
CA THR A 1078 -25.78 -2.61 -61.21
C THR A 1078 -24.77 -3.48 -60.46
N CYS A 1079 -23.96 -4.30 -61.14
CA CYS A 1079 -23.04 -5.23 -60.47
C CYS A 1079 -21.95 -4.51 -59.64
N PRO A 1080 -21.24 -3.48 -60.18
CA PRO A 1080 -20.26 -2.72 -59.39
C PRO A 1080 -20.91 -1.95 -58.24
N LYS A 1081 -22.15 -1.49 -58.43
CA LYS A 1081 -22.91 -0.73 -57.43
C LYS A 1081 -23.30 -1.60 -56.24
N VAL A 1082 -23.81 -2.81 -56.49
CA VAL A 1082 -24.13 -3.80 -55.45
C VAL A 1082 -22.86 -4.25 -54.72
N GLN A 1083 -21.78 -4.52 -55.46
CA GLN A 1083 -20.50 -4.90 -54.87
C GLN A 1083 -19.96 -3.83 -53.93
N SER A 1084 -19.98 -2.56 -54.36
CA SER A 1084 -19.52 -1.44 -53.54
C SER A 1084 -20.39 -1.26 -52.29
N LEU A 1085 -21.71 -1.38 -52.42
CA LEU A 1085 -22.64 -1.17 -51.30
C LEU A 1085 -22.53 -2.29 -50.24
N ILE A 1086 -22.33 -3.54 -50.66
CA ILE A 1086 -22.09 -4.66 -49.74
C ILE A 1086 -20.78 -4.41 -48.97
N LEU A 1087 -19.71 -4.00 -49.66
CA LEU A 1087 -18.42 -3.72 -49.02
C LEU A 1087 -18.48 -2.50 -48.08
N GLU A 1088 -19.27 -1.47 -48.41
CA GLU A 1088 -19.48 -0.30 -47.57
C GLU A 1088 -20.23 -0.64 -46.26
N ARG A 1089 -21.22 -1.54 -46.33
CA ARG A 1089 -22.06 -1.92 -45.17
C ARG A 1089 -21.53 -3.11 -44.36
N LEU A 1090 -20.61 -3.91 -44.93
CA LEU A 1090 -20.03 -5.07 -44.27
C LEU A 1090 -19.42 -4.77 -42.87
N PRO A 1091 -18.68 -3.65 -42.66
CA PRO A 1091 -18.15 -3.33 -41.34
C PRO A 1091 -19.24 -3.10 -40.29
N PHE A 1092 -20.35 -2.44 -40.67
CA PHE A 1092 -21.50 -2.21 -39.79
C PHE A 1092 -22.22 -3.51 -39.42
N PHE A 1093 -22.37 -4.42 -40.39
CA PHE A 1093 -22.98 -5.73 -40.14
C PHE A 1093 -22.12 -6.58 -39.18
N ILE A 1094 -20.80 -6.62 -39.37
CA ILE A 1094 -19.88 -7.35 -38.48
C ILE A 1094 -19.92 -6.78 -37.05
N GLN A 1095 -20.04 -5.46 -36.90
CA GLN A 1095 -20.05 -4.81 -35.59
C GLN A 1095 -21.36 -5.03 -34.82
N ASN A 1096 -22.50 -5.13 -35.51
CA ASN A 1096 -23.82 -5.34 -34.88
C ASN A 1096 -24.13 -6.81 -34.55
N TYR A 1097 -23.40 -7.77 -35.14
CA TYR A 1097 -23.62 -9.21 -34.95
C TYR A 1097 -22.37 -9.94 -34.45
N ALA A 1098 -21.49 -9.23 -33.73
CA ALA A 1098 -20.20 -9.74 -33.26
C ALA A 1098 -20.34 -11.03 -32.41
N ASP A 1099 -21.44 -11.17 -31.67
CA ASP A 1099 -21.68 -12.32 -30.77
C ASP A 1099 -22.04 -13.62 -31.51
N ILE A 1100 -22.34 -13.53 -32.81
CA ILE A 1100 -22.78 -14.67 -33.65
C ILE A 1100 -21.69 -15.04 -34.68
N MET A 1101 -20.59 -14.28 -34.75
CA MET A 1101 -19.54 -14.48 -35.75
C MET A 1101 -18.47 -15.47 -35.25
N PRO A 1102 -18.11 -16.50 -36.03
CA PRO A 1102 -17.06 -17.45 -35.64
C PRO A 1102 -15.71 -16.75 -35.47
N GLU A 1103 -14.99 -17.06 -34.39
CA GLU A 1103 -13.65 -16.53 -34.14
C GLU A 1103 -12.71 -16.86 -35.30
N GLY A 1104 -12.23 -15.84 -36.02
CA GLY A 1104 -11.26 -15.99 -37.11
C GLY A 1104 -11.69 -15.52 -38.51
N ALA A 1105 -12.81 -14.83 -38.67
CA ALA A 1105 -13.17 -14.17 -39.94
C ALA A 1105 -12.23 -12.99 -40.26
N THR A 1106 -11.04 -13.29 -40.81
CA THR A 1106 -10.06 -12.29 -41.27
C THR A 1106 -10.66 -11.41 -42.37
N ARG A 1107 -10.37 -10.10 -42.30
CA ARG A 1107 -10.66 -9.11 -43.36
C ARG A 1107 -10.18 -9.66 -44.71
N SER A 1108 -11.10 -10.21 -45.50
CA SER A 1108 -10.85 -10.57 -46.90
C SER A 1108 -10.34 -9.31 -47.60
N ASN A 1109 -9.23 -9.42 -48.35
CA ASN A 1109 -8.80 -8.34 -49.22
C ASN A 1109 -10.00 -7.90 -50.07
N LEU A 1110 -10.14 -6.58 -50.25
CA LEU A 1110 -11.27 -5.93 -50.97
C LEU A 1110 -11.50 -6.50 -52.38
N ASP A 1111 -10.55 -7.27 -52.91
CA ASP A 1111 -10.59 -7.91 -54.21
C ASP A 1111 -11.29 -9.30 -54.22
N HIS A 1112 -11.72 -9.84 -53.07
CA HIS A 1112 -12.21 -11.24 -52.94
C HIS A 1112 -13.72 -11.43 -53.22
N LEU A 1113 -14.52 -10.37 -53.28
CA LEU A 1113 -15.94 -10.45 -53.64
C LEU A 1113 -16.10 -10.11 -55.13
N LYS A 1114 -16.81 -10.96 -55.89
CA LYS A 1114 -17.19 -10.68 -57.28
C LYS A 1114 -18.70 -10.77 -57.44
N VAL A 1115 -19.32 -9.73 -57.97
CA VAL A 1115 -20.76 -9.74 -58.29
C VAL A 1115 -20.93 -9.99 -59.77
N LYS A 1116 -21.63 -11.08 -60.12
CA LYS A 1116 -21.93 -11.48 -61.50
C LYS A 1116 -23.43 -11.46 -61.76
N ALA A 1117 -23.82 -11.14 -62.99
CA ALA A 1117 -25.22 -11.14 -63.40
C ALA A 1117 -25.54 -12.33 -64.32
N CYS A 1118 -26.76 -12.85 -64.18
CA CYS A 1118 -27.33 -13.90 -65.04
C CYS A 1118 -28.80 -13.57 -65.35
N LYS A 1119 -29.43 -14.27 -66.31
CA LYS A 1119 -30.84 -13.99 -66.65
C LYS A 1119 -31.83 -14.54 -65.61
N LYS A 1120 -31.70 -15.80 -65.18
CA LYS A 1120 -32.64 -16.47 -64.26
C LYS A 1120 -31.93 -17.54 -63.42
N MET A 1121 -32.36 -17.74 -62.16
CA MET A 1121 -31.82 -18.75 -61.24
C MET A 1121 -32.94 -19.59 -60.61
N VAL A 1122 -32.76 -20.91 -60.53
CA VAL A 1122 -33.74 -21.85 -59.96
C VAL A 1122 -33.05 -22.78 -58.96
N VAL A 1123 -33.53 -22.79 -57.72
CA VAL A 1123 -33.03 -23.65 -56.63
C VAL A 1123 -33.91 -24.87 -56.48
N THR A 1124 -33.30 -26.03 -56.28
CA THR A 1124 -33.99 -27.26 -55.96
C THR A 1124 -33.62 -27.76 -54.56
N LYS A 1125 -34.61 -28.03 -53.70
CA LYS A 1125 -34.46 -28.63 -52.37
C LYS A 1125 -34.99 -30.07 -52.33
N ILE A 1126 -34.35 -30.95 -51.57
CA ILE A 1126 -34.64 -32.39 -51.41
C ILE A 1126 -34.71 -32.72 -49.92
N PHE A 1127 -35.87 -33.18 -49.44
CA PHE A 1127 -36.02 -33.74 -48.09
C PHE A 1127 -35.53 -35.19 -48.09
N VAL A 1128 -34.44 -35.48 -47.37
CA VAL A 1128 -33.67 -36.73 -47.45
C VAL A 1128 -34.44 -37.95 -46.91
N PRO A 1129 -35.14 -37.90 -45.76
CA PRO A 1129 -35.88 -39.06 -45.24
C PRO A 1129 -37.04 -39.51 -46.12
N GLY A 1130 -37.66 -38.59 -46.87
CA GLY A 1130 -38.78 -38.87 -47.78
C GLY A 1130 -38.42 -38.88 -49.27
N ASN A 1131 -37.18 -38.53 -49.63
CA ASN A 1131 -36.69 -38.33 -51.00
C ASN A 1131 -37.61 -37.43 -51.87
N VAL A 1132 -38.22 -36.40 -51.26
CA VAL A 1132 -39.16 -35.48 -51.93
C VAL A 1132 -38.41 -34.26 -52.44
N LYS A 1133 -38.54 -33.93 -53.73
CA LYS A 1133 -37.83 -32.82 -54.40
C LYS A 1133 -38.79 -31.68 -54.75
N ARG A 1134 -38.46 -30.44 -54.40
CA ARG A 1134 -39.24 -29.21 -54.69
C ARG A 1134 -38.33 -28.13 -55.29
N THR A 1135 -38.84 -27.31 -56.21
CA THR A 1135 -38.06 -26.26 -56.91
C THR A 1135 -38.65 -24.87 -56.68
N ARG A 1136 -37.81 -23.84 -56.59
CA ARG A 1136 -38.19 -22.44 -56.36
C ARG A 1136 -37.30 -21.49 -57.18
N ASP A 1137 -37.91 -20.49 -57.82
CA ASP A 1137 -37.19 -19.40 -58.48
C ASP A 1137 -36.57 -18.47 -57.44
N THR A 1138 -35.31 -18.06 -57.63
CA THR A 1138 -34.57 -17.20 -56.71
C THR A 1138 -33.93 -16.02 -57.45
N GLN A 1139 -33.84 -14.87 -56.77
CA GLN A 1139 -33.33 -13.62 -57.37
C GLN A 1139 -31.82 -13.40 -57.13
N ALA A 1140 -31.24 -13.99 -56.08
CA ALA A 1140 -29.82 -13.92 -55.78
C ALA A 1140 -29.30 -15.18 -55.07
N ILE A 1141 -28.06 -15.59 -55.34
CA ILE A 1141 -27.37 -16.68 -54.62
C ILE A 1141 -25.91 -16.30 -54.40
N ALA A 1142 -25.43 -16.53 -53.18
CA ALA A 1142 -24.01 -16.49 -52.86
C ALA A 1142 -23.38 -17.89 -53.01
N ARG A 1143 -22.26 -17.98 -53.70
CA ARG A 1143 -21.46 -19.19 -53.83
C ARG A 1143 -19.98 -18.87 -53.57
N ARG A 1144 -19.26 -19.81 -52.99
CA ARG A 1144 -17.80 -19.70 -52.82
C ARG A 1144 -17.09 -20.45 -53.96
N GLU A 1145 -16.15 -19.78 -54.62
CA GLU A 1145 -15.34 -20.36 -55.71
C GLU A 1145 -13.85 -20.04 -55.46
N GLY A 1146 -13.12 -21.03 -54.94
CA GLY A 1146 -11.77 -20.82 -54.42
C GLY A 1146 -11.75 -19.84 -53.24
N ASP A 1147 -10.83 -18.88 -53.28
CA ASP A 1147 -10.69 -17.80 -52.29
C ASP A 1147 -11.63 -16.60 -52.55
N PHE A 1148 -12.46 -16.68 -53.59
CA PHE A 1148 -13.44 -15.64 -53.93
C PHE A 1148 -14.86 -16.06 -53.54
N ILE A 1149 -15.67 -15.07 -53.14
CA ILE A 1149 -17.11 -15.22 -53.02
C ILE A 1149 -17.74 -14.62 -54.27
N GLU A 1150 -18.53 -15.42 -54.97
CA GLU A 1150 -19.30 -14.97 -56.12
C GLU A 1150 -20.77 -14.79 -55.71
N LEU A 1151 -21.24 -13.55 -55.77
CA LEU A 1151 -22.66 -13.25 -55.63
C LEU A 1151 -23.27 -13.15 -57.02
N TRP A 1152 -24.17 -14.09 -57.31
CA TRP A 1152 -24.91 -14.13 -58.56
C TRP A 1152 -26.27 -13.49 -58.39
N ILE A 1153 -26.58 -12.50 -59.24
CA ILE A 1153 -27.85 -11.79 -59.25
C ILE A 1153 -28.56 -11.94 -60.61
N SER A 1154 -29.89 -12.02 -60.60
CA SER A 1154 -30.68 -12.02 -61.83
C SER A 1154 -30.81 -10.60 -62.41
N GLU A 1155 -30.76 -10.44 -63.74
CA GLU A 1155 -30.97 -9.15 -64.44
C GLU A 1155 -32.35 -8.53 -64.15
N ALA A 1156 -33.36 -9.36 -63.85
CA ALA A 1156 -34.69 -8.93 -63.47
C ALA A 1156 -34.81 -8.52 -61.99
N ALA A 1157 -33.73 -8.61 -61.21
CA ALA A 1157 -33.74 -8.19 -59.83
C ALA A 1157 -33.81 -6.65 -59.75
N SER A 1158 -34.98 -6.11 -59.41
CA SER A 1158 -35.05 -4.78 -58.82
C SER A 1158 -34.28 -4.83 -57.51
N CYS A 1159 -33.26 -3.99 -57.35
CA CYS A 1159 -32.57 -3.81 -56.08
C CYS A 1159 -33.54 -3.12 -55.11
N ASP A 1160 -34.48 -3.88 -54.57
CA ASP A 1160 -35.29 -3.46 -53.43
C ASP A 1160 -34.41 -3.64 -52.21
N MET A 1161 -33.67 -2.56 -51.89
CA MET A 1161 -32.65 -2.51 -50.86
C MET A 1161 -33.20 -1.79 -49.63
N TYR A 1162 -34.25 -2.37 -49.06
CA TYR A 1162 -34.76 -2.16 -47.71
C TYR A 1162 -35.26 -3.54 -47.29
N GLU A 1163 -34.66 -4.27 -46.35
CA GLU A 1163 -34.19 -3.86 -45.01
C GLU A 1163 -32.71 -4.17 -44.73
#